data_AF-A0A9W7CV12-F1
#
_entry.id   AF-A0A9W7CV12-F1
#
_cell.length_a   1.000
_cell.length_b   1.000
_cell.length_c   1.000
_cell.angle_alpha   90.00
_cell.angle_beta   90.00
_cell.angle_gamma   90.00
#
_symmetry.space_group_name_H-M   'P 1'
#
loop_
_entity.id
_entity.type
_entity.pdbx_description
1 polymer ?
#
loop_
_entity_poly.entity_id
_entity_poly.type
_entity_poly.pdbx_seq_one_letter_code
_entity_poly.pdbx_strand_id
1 'polypeptide(L)'
;MDPFAAIAVTPLDPTAEVTRLKSEVQAKEEALNALKAKTKAFVDNMRSQLAAETKKVTTLEEKLKEATTAATSAAPAENGSAEQQRLTNEIENLKKETASRENELKARAKSFADAMNSQLEAEKEKCRNLETQLQQKTEALAAAEAAKSAADQAKQMDFLSQPAPAGSHSDEEFNALQSQLNTANFEMADMRERLRAVEAEALQSSQQATRLLQELEALRASAEQQRSHLQAEVDSLKARESSLTSELSSQQTQMKAEENSLLEADITKIKELEFQLEQHKIENQHLQKQLSDKDFQLEQLDNYRLRADESESKVRQSQAEVASLQSQLQAKSDELASFSCSKCPELEDKLAEITQLYEKVNLGRSRSDSLIAETQSQLGGMQTIKEKYVATQERLDDMMTQNLKLNEKISEKEIEVSTLKAEMKKWSMEMAELQAQHSTLKSDSTEHRQRSESVHAEFQKAEEFLKELQTRCAQLEKKNQELTTSIEAIIKENTDKRQKAKALVQSLVGEKTNLLEAKSGLQKEVDRLRMEVNQRNVDNEQQVKELREQTNEKATQSAATIQSLTDEVASLKHALATVQESEKAQQRAKELAAAKREIEDSNKKRLAAKAETQKLAAELESVHKSLDHITTHVNANCTESIQQIALVQGHVKEALEILEKRAGLGAAKQRAEDDTAETVRKAEALRTGNGPQSPGAKRLEENVSRVTDQVCR
;
A
#
# COMPACT_ATOMS: atom_id res chain seq x y z
N MET A 1 -47.83 -5.66 10.20
CA MET A 1 -46.38 -5.90 10.35
C MET A 1 -45.75 -4.52 10.41
N ASP A 2 -45.44 -4.06 11.62
CA ASP A 2 -45.36 -2.63 11.89
C ASP A 2 -44.00 -2.32 12.54
N PRO A 3 -43.08 -1.64 11.81
CA PRO A 3 -41.74 -1.37 12.30
C PRO A 3 -41.61 0.07 12.83
N PHE A 4 -42.35 0.41 13.87
CA PHE A 4 -42.11 1.64 14.64
C PHE A 4 -41.77 1.29 16.10
N ALA A 5 -40.47 1.04 16.32
CA ALA A 5 -39.92 0.93 17.66
C ALA A 5 -39.99 2.29 18.36
N ALA A 6 -40.70 2.36 19.48
CA ALA A 6 -40.79 3.57 20.29
C ALA A 6 -39.43 3.86 20.95
N ILE A 7 -38.69 4.84 20.42
CA ILE A 7 -37.53 5.41 21.12
C ILE A 7 -38.08 6.16 22.34
N ALA A 8 -37.75 5.67 23.53
CA ALA A 8 -38.13 6.29 24.79
C ALA A 8 -37.35 7.61 24.99
N VAL A 9 -37.88 8.70 24.44
CA VAL A 9 -37.37 10.05 24.71
C VAL A 9 -37.63 10.36 26.18
N THR A 10 -36.55 10.59 26.92
CA THR A 10 -36.61 11.05 28.32
C THR A 10 -37.38 12.37 28.41
N PRO A 11 -38.10 12.63 29.53
CA PRO A 11 -38.80 13.89 29.70
C PRO A 11 -37.80 15.05 29.85
N LEU A 12 -37.45 15.65 28.73
CA LEU A 12 -36.72 16.92 28.68
C LEU A 12 -37.53 17.99 29.40
N ASP A 13 -36.83 18.82 30.19
CA ASP A 13 -37.41 19.99 30.82
C ASP A 13 -38.12 20.86 29.76
N PRO A 14 -39.44 21.14 29.90
CA PRO A 14 -40.16 21.93 28.91
C PRO A 14 -39.58 23.35 28.76
N THR A 15 -38.88 23.86 29.78
CA THR A 15 -38.12 25.12 29.74
C THR A 15 -36.93 25.02 28.77
N ALA A 16 -36.24 23.89 28.77
CA ALA A 16 -35.13 23.63 27.85
C ALA A 16 -35.63 23.44 26.41
N GLU A 17 -36.78 22.80 26.20
CA GLU A 17 -37.37 22.63 24.87
C GLU A 17 -37.88 23.96 24.28
N VAL A 18 -38.50 24.84 25.08
CA VAL A 18 -38.85 26.21 24.65
C VAL A 18 -37.58 27.01 24.31
N THR A 19 -36.49 26.82 25.05
CA THR A 19 -35.20 27.47 24.75
C THR A 19 -34.57 26.94 23.46
N ARG A 20 -34.66 25.63 23.20
CA ARG A 20 -34.21 24.98 21.97
C ARG A 20 -34.99 25.46 20.74
N LEU A 21 -36.31 25.60 20.87
CA LEU A 21 -37.16 26.13 19.79
C LEU A 21 -36.86 27.61 19.50
N LYS A 22 -36.54 28.42 20.52
CA LYS A 22 -36.13 29.83 20.32
C LYS A 22 -34.84 29.95 19.50
N SER A 23 -33.81 29.17 19.81
CA SER A 23 -32.57 29.18 19.02
C SER A 23 -32.74 28.57 17.63
N GLU A 24 -33.62 27.58 17.45
CA GLU A 24 -33.94 27.03 16.13
C GLU A 24 -34.68 28.06 15.24
N VAL A 25 -35.64 28.81 15.78
CA VAL A 25 -36.32 29.91 15.06
C VAL A 25 -35.31 30.99 14.66
N GLN A 26 -34.45 31.44 15.58
CA GLN A 26 -33.43 32.45 15.27
C GLN A 26 -32.47 31.99 14.16
N ALA A 27 -31.93 30.76 14.27
CA ALA A 27 -31.03 30.21 13.25
C ALA A 27 -31.72 30.07 11.87
N LYS A 28 -33.04 29.84 11.85
CA LYS A 28 -33.84 29.82 10.61
C LYS A 28 -34.06 31.22 10.03
N GLU A 29 -34.28 32.24 10.85
CA GLU A 29 -34.38 33.63 10.37
C GLU A 29 -33.02 34.15 9.85
N GLU A 30 -31.92 33.82 10.51
CA GLU A 30 -30.56 34.10 10.03
C GLU A 30 -30.29 33.42 8.68
N ALA A 31 -30.63 32.14 8.53
CA ALA A 31 -30.54 31.43 7.25
C ALA A 31 -31.44 32.04 6.15
N LEU A 32 -32.65 32.49 6.49
CA LEU A 32 -33.55 33.18 5.59
C LEU A 32 -32.96 34.52 5.11
N ASN A 33 -32.31 35.27 6.00
CA ASN A 33 -31.65 36.53 5.68
C ASN A 33 -30.39 36.33 4.83
N ALA A 34 -29.59 35.30 5.10
CA ALA A 34 -28.48 34.88 4.25
C ALA A 34 -28.96 34.48 2.82
N LEU A 35 -30.11 33.80 2.71
CA LEU A 35 -30.70 33.43 1.41
C LEU A 35 -31.15 34.66 0.61
N LYS A 36 -31.79 35.66 1.26
CA LYS A 36 -32.12 36.97 0.64
C LYS A 36 -30.86 37.66 0.11
N ALA A 37 -29.82 37.76 0.94
CA ALA A 37 -28.55 38.41 0.58
C ALA A 37 -27.86 37.73 -0.62
N LYS A 38 -27.79 36.38 -0.61
CA LYS A 38 -27.24 35.58 -1.71
C LYS A 38 -28.04 35.74 -3.01
N THR A 39 -29.36 35.84 -2.92
CA THR A 39 -30.24 36.08 -4.08
C THR A 39 -29.95 37.45 -4.71
N LYS A 40 -29.88 38.51 -3.88
CA LYS A 40 -29.54 39.86 -4.34
C LYS A 40 -28.16 39.90 -5.01
N ALA A 41 -27.13 39.36 -4.35
CA ALA A 41 -25.76 39.35 -4.87
C ALA A 41 -25.64 38.64 -6.24
N PHE A 42 -26.41 37.56 -6.46
CA PHE A 42 -26.47 36.90 -7.76
C PHE A 42 -27.11 37.78 -8.85
N VAL A 43 -28.24 38.43 -8.55
CA VAL A 43 -28.93 39.32 -9.50
C VAL A 43 -28.06 40.53 -9.86
N ASP A 44 -27.38 41.13 -8.89
CA ASP A 44 -26.52 42.29 -9.13
C ASP A 44 -25.22 41.91 -9.90
N ASN A 45 -24.68 40.70 -9.69
CA ASN A 45 -23.61 40.14 -10.53
C ASN A 45 -24.07 39.93 -11.99
N MET A 46 -25.24 39.32 -12.20
CA MET A 46 -25.82 39.12 -13.53
C MET A 46 -26.09 40.45 -14.26
N ARG A 47 -26.51 41.50 -13.54
CA ARG A 47 -26.63 42.88 -14.08
C ARG A 47 -25.28 43.46 -14.48
N SER A 48 -24.25 43.28 -13.66
CA SER A 48 -22.89 43.74 -13.95
C SER A 48 -22.30 43.08 -15.20
N GLN A 49 -22.49 41.76 -15.35
CA GLN A 49 -22.09 41.03 -16.56
C GLN A 49 -22.82 41.54 -17.81
N LEU A 50 -24.14 41.78 -17.73
CA LEU A 50 -24.90 42.34 -18.84
C LEU A 50 -24.41 43.74 -19.23
N ALA A 51 -24.18 44.63 -18.25
CA ALA A 51 -23.64 45.97 -18.51
C ALA A 51 -22.24 45.93 -19.15
N ALA A 52 -21.39 44.98 -18.76
CA ALA A 52 -20.07 44.79 -19.34
C ALA A 52 -20.14 44.32 -20.81
N GLU A 53 -21.04 43.39 -21.16
CA GLU A 53 -21.25 42.97 -22.55
C GLU A 53 -21.85 44.09 -23.41
N THR A 54 -22.84 44.84 -22.90
CA THR A 54 -23.39 46.01 -23.61
C THR A 54 -22.30 47.04 -23.91
N LYS A 55 -21.40 47.31 -22.96
CA LYS A 55 -20.27 48.22 -23.17
C LYS A 55 -19.28 47.73 -24.24
N LYS A 56 -19.06 46.42 -24.38
CA LYS A 56 -18.25 45.88 -25.48
C LYS A 56 -18.89 46.16 -26.84
N VAL A 57 -20.21 45.99 -26.96
CA VAL A 57 -20.94 46.26 -28.21
C VAL A 57 -20.82 47.74 -28.58
N THR A 58 -21.08 48.67 -27.65
CA THR A 58 -20.98 50.11 -27.95
C THR A 58 -19.57 50.50 -28.37
N THR A 59 -18.52 49.97 -27.71
CA THR A 59 -17.12 50.23 -28.10
C THR A 59 -16.75 49.65 -29.47
N LEU A 60 -17.42 48.60 -29.94
CA LEU A 60 -17.24 48.07 -31.30
C LEU A 60 -18.03 48.87 -32.35
N GLU A 61 -19.20 49.40 -31.99
CA GLU A 61 -19.94 50.35 -32.85
C GLU A 61 -19.20 51.68 -33.02
N GLU A 62 -18.57 52.19 -31.96
CA GLU A 62 -17.69 53.35 -31.99
C GLU A 62 -16.50 53.12 -32.94
N LYS A 63 -15.81 51.97 -32.82
CA LYS A 63 -14.71 51.60 -33.73
C LYS A 63 -15.14 51.42 -35.18
N LEU A 64 -16.34 50.88 -35.46
CA LEU A 64 -16.89 50.81 -36.81
C LEU A 64 -17.13 52.22 -37.38
N LYS A 65 -17.62 53.14 -36.54
CA LYS A 65 -17.86 54.53 -36.91
C LYS A 65 -16.55 55.27 -37.22
N GLU A 66 -15.52 55.09 -36.40
CA GLU A 66 -14.15 55.59 -36.63
C GLU A 66 -13.54 55.01 -37.92
N ALA A 67 -13.63 53.70 -38.13
CA ALA A 67 -13.16 53.05 -39.36
C ALA A 67 -13.91 53.56 -40.60
N THR A 68 -15.20 53.85 -40.46
CA THR A 68 -16.04 54.41 -41.55
C THR A 68 -15.67 55.86 -41.86
N THR A 69 -15.37 56.70 -40.86
CA THR A 69 -14.92 58.08 -41.12
C THR A 69 -13.48 58.13 -41.66
N ALA A 70 -12.61 57.20 -41.26
CA ALA A 70 -11.29 56.99 -41.86
C ALA A 70 -11.41 56.55 -43.34
N ALA A 71 -12.32 55.61 -43.65
CA ALA A 71 -12.57 55.15 -45.02
C ALA A 71 -13.11 56.26 -45.93
N THR A 72 -13.94 57.19 -45.43
CA THR A 72 -14.44 58.34 -46.22
C THR A 72 -13.45 59.50 -46.35
N SER A 73 -12.30 59.47 -45.67
CA SER A 73 -11.26 60.51 -45.75
C SER A 73 -10.02 60.07 -46.54
N ALA A 74 -10.00 58.85 -47.07
CA ALA A 74 -9.00 58.33 -47.99
C ALA A 74 -9.58 58.08 -49.40
N ALA A 75 -8.74 58.18 -50.43
CA ALA A 75 -9.13 57.86 -51.81
C ALA A 75 -9.44 56.35 -51.97
N PRO A 76 -10.35 55.95 -52.89
CA PRO A 76 -10.91 54.61 -52.91
C PRO A 76 -9.88 53.54 -53.35
N ALA A 77 -9.38 52.78 -52.38
CA ALA A 77 -8.66 51.52 -52.60
C ALA A 77 -9.62 50.34 -52.41
N GLU A 78 -9.66 49.40 -53.35
CA GLU A 78 -10.68 48.33 -53.42
C GLU A 78 -10.73 47.42 -52.18
N ASN A 79 -9.62 47.29 -51.44
CA ASN A 79 -9.57 46.54 -50.18
C ASN A 79 -10.51 47.07 -49.09
N GLY A 80 -10.77 48.38 -49.04
CA GLY A 80 -11.56 49.00 -47.97
C GLY A 80 -12.99 48.50 -47.90
N SER A 81 -13.61 48.21 -49.06
CA SER A 81 -14.98 47.70 -49.13
C SER A 81 -15.11 46.31 -48.52
N ALA A 82 -14.15 45.41 -48.80
CA ALA A 82 -14.16 44.05 -48.27
C ALA A 82 -13.97 44.02 -46.74
N GLU A 83 -13.08 44.87 -46.21
CA GLU A 83 -12.83 44.95 -44.77
C GLU A 83 -14.00 45.61 -44.01
N GLN A 84 -14.57 46.69 -44.55
CA GLN A 84 -15.76 47.34 -43.98
C GLN A 84 -17.00 46.41 -44.00
N GLN A 85 -17.19 45.64 -45.08
CA GLN A 85 -18.28 44.67 -45.17
C GLN A 85 -18.06 43.46 -44.24
N ARG A 86 -16.79 43.02 -44.05
CA ARG A 86 -16.43 42.02 -43.03
C ARG A 86 -16.76 42.51 -41.62
N LEU A 87 -16.33 43.72 -41.26
CA LEU A 87 -16.62 44.33 -39.95
C LEU A 87 -18.12 44.52 -39.71
N THR A 88 -18.88 44.86 -40.75
CA THR A 88 -20.34 44.98 -40.70
C THR A 88 -21.01 43.63 -40.40
N ASN A 89 -20.60 42.57 -41.12
CA ASN A 89 -21.09 41.20 -40.87
C ASN A 89 -20.69 40.67 -39.49
N GLU A 90 -19.47 41.00 -39.04
CA GLU A 90 -18.95 40.62 -37.73
C GLU A 90 -19.75 41.30 -36.60
N ILE A 91 -20.10 42.58 -36.76
CA ILE A 91 -20.96 43.31 -35.82
C ILE A 91 -22.42 42.84 -35.88
N GLU A 92 -22.97 42.46 -37.03
CA GLU A 92 -24.31 41.87 -37.09
C GLU A 92 -24.36 40.50 -36.38
N ASN A 93 -23.33 39.67 -36.55
CA ASN A 93 -23.19 38.41 -35.82
C ASN A 93 -22.99 38.63 -34.31
N LEU A 94 -22.13 39.56 -33.90
CA LEU A 94 -21.94 39.90 -32.50
C LEU A 94 -23.22 40.48 -31.87
N LYS A 95 -24.00 41.29 -32.59
CA LYS A 95 -25.32 41.75 -32.11
C LYS A 95 -26.30 40.59 -31.90
N LYS A 96 -26.30 39.58 -32.78
CA LYS A 96 -27.10 38.35 -32.61
C LYS A 96 -26.59 37.50 -31.43
N GLU A 97 -25.27 37.37 -31.26
CA GLU A 97 -24.67 36.64 -30.14
C GLU A 97 -24.93 37.32 -28.79
N THR A 98 -24.75 38.65 -28.70
CA THR A 98 -25.08 39.43 -27.50
C THR A 98 -26.58 39.40 -27.21
N ALA A 99 -27.46 39.48 -28.22
CA ALA A 99 -28.90 39.31 -28.01
C ALA A 99 -29.29 37.90 -27.55
N SER A 100 -28.61 36.85 -28.03
CA SER A 100 -28.79 35.48 -27.52
C SER A 100 -28.33 35.39 -26.06
N ARG A 101 -27.10 35.83 -25.75
CA ARG A 101 -26.58 35.86 -24.38
C ARG A 101 -27.42 36.70 -23.44
N GLU A 102 -27.92 37.86 -23.87
CA GLU A 102 -28.80 38.70 -23.05
C GLU A 102 -30.10 37.94 -22.70
N ASN A 103 -30.71 37.25 -23.68
CA ASN A 103 -31.91 36.45 -23.43
C ASN A 103 -31.62 35.21 -22.56
N GLU A 104 -30.49 34.53 -22.76
CA GLU A 104 -30.03 33.43 -21.91
C GLU A 104 -29.72 33.88 -20.47
N LEU A 105 -29.04 35.02 -20.29
CA LEU A 105 -28.74 35.61 -18.99
C LEU A 105 -30.03 36.08 -18.30
N LYS A 106 -30.98 36.69 -19.01
CA LYS A 106 -32.31 37.04 -18.47
C LYS A 106 -33.10 35.79 -18.07
N ALA A 107 -33.13 34.75 -18.90
CA ALA A 107 -33.81 33.50 -18.60
C ALA A 107 -33.18 32.78 -17.39
N ARG A 108 -31.85 32.75 -17.30
CA ARG A 108 -31.11 32.16 -16.18
C ARG A 108 -31.26 32.96 -14.89
N ALA A 109 -31.22 34.30 -14.96
CA ALA A 109 -31.49 35.17 -13.82
C ALA A 109 -32.93 35.00 -13.31
N LYS A 110 -33.91 34.92 -14.21
CA LYS A 110 -35.31 34.64 -13.86
C LYS A 110 -35.46 33.26 -13.23
N SER A 111 -34.97 32.20 -13.87
CA SER A 111 -35.05 30.83 -13.34
C SER A 111 -34.40 30.70 -11.96
N PHE A 112 -33.27 31.38 -11.73
CA PHE A 112 -32.63 31.44 -10.42
C PHE A 112 -33.45 32.22 -9.40
N ALA A 113 -34.02 33.38 -9.77
CA ALA A 113 -34.88 34.17 -8.90
C ALA A 113 -36.17 33.40 -8.52
N ASP A 114 -36.81 32.74 -9.47
CA ASP A 114 -38.01 31.92 -9.26
C ASP A 114 -37.70 30.73 -8.33
N ALA A 115 -36.56 30.05 -8.52
CA ALA A 115 -36.12 28.95 -7.64
C ALA A 115 -35.77 29.43 -6.22
N MET A 116 -35.03 30.53 -6.09
CA MET A 116 -34.67 31.10 -4.78
C MET A 116 -35.89 31.67 -4.06
N ASN A 117 -36.87 32.24 -4.77
CA ASN A 117 -38.16 32.65 -4.19
C ASN A 117 -38.95 31.44 -3.70
N SER A 118 -39.00 30.35 -4.46
CA SER A 118 -39.63 29.10 -4.00
C SER A 118 -38.96 28.53 -2.75
N GLN A 119 -37.63 28.61 -2.66
CA GLN A 119 -36.88 28.23 -1.44
C GLN A 119 -37.13 29.22 -0.27
N LEU A 120 -37.27 30.51 -0.55
CA LEU A 120 -37.56 31.55 0.43
C LEU A 120 -38.96 31.37 1.06
N GLU A 121 -39.99 31.10 0.26
CA GLU A 121 -41.32 30.78 0.80
C GLU A 121 -41.32 29.45 1.57
N ALA A 122 -40.56 28.45 1.11
CA ALA A 122 -40.44 27.17 1.82
C ALA A 122 -39.76 27.28 3.20
N GLU A 123 -38.76 28.16 3.38
CA GLU A 123 -38.19 28.43 4.72
C GLU A 123 -39.03 29.42 5.53
N LYS A 124 -39.68 30.44 4.93
CA LYS A 124 -40.69 31.27 5.64
C LYS A 124 -41.78 30.42 6.27
N GLU A 125 -42.28 29.43 5.53
CA GLU A 125 -43.31 28.52 6.03
C GLU A 125 -42.78 27.63 7.16
N LYS A 126 -41.51 27.21 7.10
CA LYS A 126 -40.86 26.53 8.22
C LYS A 126 -40.68 27.43 9.45
N CYS A 127 -40.35 28.71 9.28
CA CYS A 127 -40.33 29.68 10.39
C CYS A 127 -41.72 29.78 11.05
N ARG A 128 -42.79 30.03 10.27
CA ARG A 128 -44.17 30.09 10.80
C ARG A 128 -44.57 28.83 11.57
N ASN A 129 -44.21 27.65 11.05
CA ASN A 129 -44.54 26.39 11.71
C ASN A 129 -43.75 26.19 13.01
N LEU A 130 -42.47 26.61 13.07
CA LEU A 130 -41.67 26.60 14.29
C LEU A 130 -42.15 27.65 15.31
N GLU A 131 -42.48 28.87 14.87
CA GLU A 131 -43.10 29.92 15.69
C GLU A 131 -44.43 29.44 16.30
N THR A 132 -45.27 28.76 15.52
CA THR A 132 -46.54 28.19 15.98
C THR A 132 -46.31 27.10 17.03
N GLN A 133 -45.34 26.21 16.82
CA GLN A 133 -44.96 25.19 17.81
C GLN A 133 -44.38 25.80 19.08
N LEU A 134 -43.54 26.82 18.95
CA LEU A 134 -42.93 27.57 20.06
C LEU A 134 -43.99 28.28 20.90
N GLN A 135 -44.98 28.91 20.26
CA GLN A 135 -46.13 29.53 20.93
C GLN A 135 -46.93 28.48 21.71
N GLN A 136 -47.35 27.38 21.07
CA GLN A 136 -48.07 26.29 21.72
C GLN A 136 -47.29 25.66 22.89
N LYS A 137 -45.97 25.52 22.76
CA LYS A 137 -45.10 25.00 23.84
C LYS A 137 -44.92 25.99 24.98
N THR A 138 -44.89 27.29 24.69
CA THR A 138 -44.80 28.35 25.71
C THR A 138 -46.12 28.48 26.49
N GLU A 139 -47.26 28.37 25.81
CA GLU A 139 -48.59 28.31 26.43
C GLU A 139 -48.75 27.05 27.29
N ALA A 140 -48.29 25.88 26.80
CA ALA A 140 -48.29 24.64 27.57
C ALA A 140 -47.35 24.68 28.79
N LEU A 141 -46.20 25.35 28.69
CA LEU A 141 -45.30 25.60 29.83
C LEU A 141 -46.01 26.44 30.91
N ALA A 142 -46.60 27.58 30.53
CA ALA A 142 -47.32 28.46 31.46
C ALA A 142 -48.51 27.75 32.14
N ALA A 143 -49.24 26.90 31.40
CA ALA A 143 -50.30 26.07 31.98
C ALA A 143 -49.76 25.01 32.96
N ALA A 144 -48.61 24.40 32.67
CA ALA A 144 -47.96 23.43 33.55
C ALA A 144 -47.39 24.08 34.83
N GLU A 145 -46.82 25.28 34.73
CA GLU A 145 -46.37 26.06 35.89
C GLU A 145 -47.55 26.46 36.80
N ALA A 146 -48.65 26.96 36.22
CA ALA A 146 -49.87 27.26 36.97
C ALA A 146 -50.45 26.03 37.67
N ALA A 147 -50.48 24.86 37.00
CA ALA A 147 -50.91 23.61 37.59
C ALA A 147 -49.98 23.12 38.72
N LYS A 148 -48.66 23.33 38.58
CA LYS A 148 -47.67 23.02 39.63
C LYS A 148 -47.86 23.89 40.87
N SER A 149 -48.08 25.19 40.72
CA SER A 149 -48.38 26.10 41.84
C SER A 149 -49.66 25.70 42.60
N ALA A 150 -50.67 25.16 41.91
CA ALA A 150 -51.86 24.61 42.55
C ALA A 150 -51.57 23.27 43.28
N ALA A 151 -50.75 22.40 42.69
CA ALA A 151 -50.38 21.11 43.28
C ALA A 151 -49.51 21.24 44.55
N ASP A 152 -48.63 22.23 44.61
CA ASP A 152 -47.77 22.45 45.78
C ASP A 152 -48.53 23.10 46.97
N GLN A 153 -49.67 23.78 46.73
CA GLN A 153 -50.60 24.15 47.80
C GLN A 153 -51.33 22.94 48.41
N ALA A 154 -51.60 21.89 47.62
CA ALA A 154 -52.36 20.73 48.07
C ALA A 154 -51.58 19.78 49.02
N LYS A 155 -50.23 19.85 49.01
CA LYS A 155 -49.37 18.95 49.80
C LYS A 155 -49.16 19.34 51.27
N GLN A 156 -49.76 20.44 51.73
CA GLN A 156 -49.49 21.00 53.05
C GLN A 156 -50.44 20.51 54.18
N MET A 157 -51.33 19.55 53.90
CA MET A 157 -52.53 19.30 54.71
C MET A 157 -52.81 17.84 55.13
N ASP A 158 -51.88 16.89 55.00
CA ASP A 158 -52.14 15.49 55.40
C ASP A 158 -50.88 14.70 55.86
N PHE A 159 -50.59 14.67 57.18
CA PHE A 159 -49.70 13.65 57.78
C PHE A 159 -49.79 13.52 59.33
N LEU A 160 -50.78 12.80 59.87
CA LEU A 160 -50.80 12.35 61.29
C LEU A 160 -51.57 11.04 61.51
N SER A 161 -50.89 9.95 61.90
CA SER A 161 -51.33 8.97 62.94
C SER A 161 -50.38 7.77 63.16
N GLN A 162 -50.52 7.14 64.33
CA GLN A 162 -49.77 6.00 64.91
C GLN A 162 -50.76 4.82 65.21
N PRO A 163 -50.47 3.76 66.00
CA PRO A 163 -49.32 2.82 66.03
C PRO A 163 -49.65 1.30 66.27
N ALA A 164 -48.74 0.37 65.90
CA ALA A 164 -48.43 -0.94 66.58
C ALA A 164 -49.62 -1.90 66.91
N PRO A 165 -49.56 -2.91 67.86
CA PRO A 165 -48.47 -3.71 68.46
C PRO A 165 -48.73 -5.27 68.60
N ALA A 166 -47.82 -5.99 69.30
CA ALA A 166 -48.05 -7.07 70.31
C ALA A 166 -48.10 -8.60 69.99
N GLY A 167 -47.70 -9.41 71.02
CA GLY A 167 -47.92 -10.87 71.22
C GLY A 167 -46.74 -11.80 70.85
N SER A 168 -45.99 -12.56 71.68
CA SER A 168 -45.89 -12.93 73.14
C SER A 168 -46.42 -14.32 73.61
N HIS A 169 -45.65 -14.99 74.49
CA HIS A 169 -45.90 -16.26 75.26
C HIS A 169 -45.74 -17.61 74.48
N SER A 170 -45.36 -18.77 75.07
CA SER A 170 -44.75 -19.11 76.38
C SER A 170 -44.29 -20.59 76.48
N ASP A 171 -43.07 -20.81 77.01
CA ASP A 171 -42.67 -21.78 78.05
C ASP A 171 -42.89 -23.32 77.88
N GLU A 172 -41.92 -24.04 77.26
CA GLU A 172 -41.69 -25.50 77.43
C GLU A 172 -40.39 -25.80 78.22
N GLU A 173 -40.31 -25.25 79.43
CA GLU A 173 -39.15 -24.45 79.83
C GLU A 173 -37.93 -25.17 80.48
N PHE A 174 -37.57 -26.40 80.09
CA PHE A 174 -36.26 -26.96 80.54
C PHE A 174 -35.52 -27.86 79.55
N ASN A 175 -36.10 -28.98 79.10
CA ASN A 175 -35.45 -29.79 78.05
C ASN A 175 -35.64 -29.16 76.66
N ALA A 176 -36.78 -28.49 76.42
CA ALA A 176 -36.86 -27.57 75.30
C ALA A 176 -35.91 -26.39 75.53
N LEU A 177 -35.75 -25.81 76.74
CA LEU A 177 -34.68 -24.81 76.96
C LEU A 177 -33.26 -25.34 76.71
N GLN A 178 -32.91 -26.59 77.01
CA GLN A 178 -31.57 -27.10 76.73
C GLN A 178 -31.34 -27.30 75.22
N SER A 179 -32.38 -27.76 74.51
CA SER A 179 -32.35 -27.85 73.04
C SER A 179 -32.42 -26.48 72.37
N GLN A 180 -33.24 -25.55 72.87
CA GLN A 180 -33.36 -24.16 72.45
C GLN A 180 -32.16 -23.32 72.89
N LEU A 181 -31.39 -23.71 73.91
CA LEU A 181 -30.13 -23.03 74.24
C LEU A 181 -29.02 -23.51 73.31
N ASN A 182 -29.02 -24.78 72.91
CA ASN A 182 -28.11 -25.27 71.87
C ASN A 182 -28.49 -24.71 70.49
N THR A 183 -29.78 -24.74 70.15
CA THR A 183 -30.34 -24.15 68.92
C THR A 183 -30.18 -22.63 68.93
N ALA A 184 -30.52 -21.90 70.00
CA ALA A 184 -30.29 -20.45 70.08
C ALA A 184 -28.81 -20.08 70.21
N ASN A 185 -27.91 -20.96 70.65
CA ASN A 185 -26.47 -20.75 70.49
C ASN A 185 -26.03 -20.97 69.03
N PHE A 186 -26.67 -21.89 68.29
CA PHE A 186 -26.42 -22.10 66.86
C PHE A 186 -27.04 -20.98 66.01
N GLU A 187 -28.24 -20.52 66.34
CA GLU A 187 -28.91 -19.35 65.78
C GLU A 187 -28.24 -18.06 66.22
N MET A 188 -27.64 -17.96 67.42
CA MET A 188 -26.76 -16.84 67.75
C MET A 188 -25.41 -16.93 67.03
N ALA A 189 -24.90 -18.12 66.74
CA ALA A 189 -23.70 -18.27 65.90
C ALA A 189 -24.01 -17.84 64.46
N ASP A 190 -25.11 -18.31 63.89
CA ASP A 190 -25.67 -17.93 62.58
C ASP A 190 -26.06 -16.43 62.55
N MET A 191 -26.70 -15.89 63.58
CA MET A 191 -26.97 -14.43 63.69
C MET A 191 -25.69 -13.62 63.84
N ARG A 192 -24.64 -14.13 64.50
CA ARG A 192 -23.30 -13.50 64.52
C ARG A 192 -22.55 -13.67 63.20
N GLU A 193 -22.83 -14.71 62.42
CA GLU A 193 -22.31 -14.93 61.06
C GLU A 193 -22.99 -13.96 60.09
N ARG A 194 -24.32 -13.86 60.14
CA ARG A 194 -25.15 -12.90 59.41
C ARG A 194 -24.85 -11.46 59.83
N LEU A 195 -24.62 -11.16 61.10
CA LEU A 195 -24.15 -9.85 61.53
C LEU A 195 -22.77 -9.55 60.95
N ARG A 196 -21.80 -10.47 61.02
CA ARG A 196 -20.49 -10.30 60.36
C ARG A 196 -20.60 -10.15 58.84
N ALA A 197 -21.55 -10.83 58.20
CA ALA A 197 -21.84 -10.68 56.77
C ALA A 197 -22.45 -9.30 56.47
N VAL A 198 -23.45 -8.86 57.22
CA VAL A 198 -24.09 -7.54 57.09
C VAL A 198 -23.12 -6.41 57.44
N GLU A 199 -22.22 -6.60 58.41
CA GLU A 199 -21.13 -5.67 58.73
C GLU A 199 -20.11 -5.60 57.59
N ALA A 200 -19.76 -6.73 56.96
CA ALA A 200 -18.89 -6.78 55.79
C ALA A 200 -19.55 -6.16 54.55
N GLU A 201 -20.83 -6.43 54.30
CA GLU A 201 -21.64 -5.83 53.23
C GLU A 201 -21.83 -4.32 53.46
N ALA A 202 -22.07 -3.87 54.69
CA ALA A 202 -22.15 -2.45 55.04
C ALA A 202 -20.79 -1.75 54.88
N LEU A 203 -19.69 -2.40 55.25
CA LEU A 203 -18.34 -1.89 55.03
C LEU A 203 -18.00 -1.82 53.53
N GLN A 204 -18.37 -2.84 52.76
CA GLN A 204 -18.21 -2.87 51.30
C GLN A 204 -19.06 -1.80 50.62
N SER A 205 -20.31 -1.62 51.04
CA SER A 205 -21.22 -0.57 50.58
C SER A 205 -20.70 0.83 50.93
N SER A 206 -20.15 1.02 52.14
CA SER A 206 -19.50 2.27 52.55
C SER A 206 -18.24 2.58 51.71
N GLN A 207 -17.41 1.57 51.42
CA GLN A 207 -16.28 1.71 50.51
C GLN A 207 -16.72 2.03 49.07
N GLN A 208 -17.79 1.39 48.59
CA GLN A 208 -18.35 1.65 47.26
C GLN A 208 -18.94 3.07 47.17
N ALA A 209 -19.68 3.52 48.18
CA ALA A 209 -20.18 4.90 48.27
C ALA A 209 -19.03 5.92 48.30
N THR A 210 -17.93 5.61 49.00
CA THR A 210 -16.73 6.47 49.05
C THR A 210 -16.06 6.55 47.68
N ARG A 211 -15.95 5.45 46.93
CA ARG A 211 -15.44 5.46 45.54
C ARG A 211 -16.35 6.26 44.61
N LEU A 212 -17.67 6.07 44.69
CA LEU A 212 -18.64 6.83 43.88
C LEU A 212 -18.60 8.33 44.19
N LEU A 213 -18.38 8.73 45.44
CA LEU A 213 -18.15 10.13 45.81
C LEU A 213 -16.85 10.68 45.20
N GLN A 214 -15.76 9.92 45.24
CA GLN A 214 -14.48 10.30 44.60
C GLN A 214 -14.61 10.41 43.08
N GLU A 215 -15.35 9.50 42.43
CA GLU A 215 -15.65 9.55 41.00
C GLU A 215 -16.51 10.77 40.64
N LEU A 216 -17.55 11.07 41.42
CA LEU A 216 -18.38 12.27 41.24
C LEU A 216 -17.60 13.57 41.46
N GLU A 217 -16.69 13.62 42.43
CA GLU A 217 -15.85 14.80 42.69
C GLU A 217 -14.78 15.00 41.62
N ALA A 218 -14.20 13.93 41.08
CA ALA A 218 -13.32 13.97 39.91
C ALA A 218 -14.05 14.44 38.64
N LEU A 219 -15.26 13.93 38.39
CA LEU A 219 -16.12 14.39 37.29
C LEU A 219 -16.50 15.86 37.44
N ARG A 220 -16.83 16.29 38.67
CA ARG A 220 -17.11 17.70 38.99
C ARG A 220 -15.91 18.59 38.71
N ALA A 221 -14.72 18.21 39.17
CA ALA A 221 -13.49 18.96 38.91
C ALA A 221 -13.18 19.05 37.40
N SER A 222 -13.40 17.98 36.64
CA SER A 222 -13.24 17.98 35.19
C SER A 222 -14.25 18.92 34.49
N ALA A 223 -15.52 18.91 34.91
CA ALA A 223 -16.54 19.82 34.39
C ALA A 223 -16.26 21.30 34.75
N GLU A 224 -15.77 21.56 35.98
CA GLU A 224 -15.32 22.88 36.43
C GLU A 224 -14.16 23.40 35.58
N GLN A 225 -13.20 22.52 35.24
CA GLN A 225 -12.07 22.83 34.37
C GLN A 225 -12.53 23.13 32.92
N GLN A 226 -13.42 22.31 32.35
CA GLN A 226 -14.00 22.55 31.02
C GLN A 226 -14.78 23.88 30.99
N ARG A 227 -15.56 24.18 32.03
CA ARG A 227 -16.29 25.45 32.19
C ARG A 227 -15.35 26.65 32.21
N SER A 228 -14.23 26.56 32.95
CA SER A 228 -13.24 27.65 33.00
C SER A 228 -12.49 27.85 31.67
N HIS A 229 -12.23 26.77 30.91
CA HIS A 229 -11.60 26.85 29.60
C HIS A 229 -12.54 27.52 28.57
N LEU A 230 -13.81 27.08 28.51
CA LEU A 230 -14.81 27.67 27.63
C LEU A 230 -15.10 29.14 27.99
N GLN A 231 -15.08 29.50 29.27
CA GLN A 231 -15.21 30.90 29.70
C GLN A 231 -14.06 31.77 29.17
N ALA A 232 -12.80 31.28 29.27
CA ALA A 232 -11.65 31.98 28.74
C ALA A 232 -11.67 32.12 27.20
N GLU A 233 -12.18 31.10 26.49
CA GLU A 233 -12.40 31.17 25.04
C GLU A 233 -13.48 32.22 24.68
N VAL A 234 -14.62 32.21 25.38
CA VAL A 234 -15.69 33.21 25.22
C VAL A 234 -15.19 34.63 25.46
N ASP A 235 -14.38 34.87 26.49
CA ASP A 235 -13.86 36.20 26.78
C ASP A 235 -12.75 36.62 25.80
N SER A 236 -11.98 35.68 25.26
CA SER A 236 -11.06 35.92 24.14
C SER A 236 -11.80 36.29 22.84
N LEU A 237 -12.91 35.61 22.54
CA LEU A 237 -13.77 35.90 21.39
C LEU A 237 -14.42 37.29 21.51
N LYS A 238 -14.94 37.68 22.70
CA LYS A 238 -15.44 39.04 22.96
C LYS A 238 -14.37 40.11 22.80
N ALA A 239 -13.14 39.85 23.25
CA ALA A 239 -12.04 40.79 23.06
C ALA A 239 -11.73 40.99 21.56
N ARG A 240 -11.78 39.92 20.77
CA ARG A 240 -11.62 39.97 19.30
C ARG A 240 -12.79 40.67 18.61
N GLU A 241 -14.03 40.41 19.03
CA GLU A 241 -15.25 41.10 18.56
C GLU A 241 -15.17 42.60 18.82
N SER A 242 -14.70 43.00 20.01
CA SER A 242 -14.47 44.40 20.36
C SER A 242 -13.39 45.07 19.50
N SER A 243 -12.27 44.37 19.23
CA SER A 243 -11.22 44.86 18.31
C SER A 243 -11.78 45.07 16.90
N LEU A 244 -12.45 44.06 16.34
CA LEU A 244 -13.04 44.14 15.00
C LEU A 244 -14.14 45.21 14.90
N THR A 245 -14.91 45.42 15.97
CA THR A 245 -15.91 46.51 16.04
C THR A 245 -15.22 47.88 16.05
N SER A 246 -14.11 48.02 16.78
CA SER A 246 -13.30 49.24 16.79
C SER A 246 -12.68 49.51 15.41
N GLU A 247 -12.03 48.51 14.81
CA GLU A 247 -11.44 48.55 13.47
C GLU A 247 -12.49 48.94 12.40
N LEU A 248 -13.67 48.31 12.42
CA LEU A 248 -14.76 48.61 11.50
C LEU A 248 -15.33 50.02 11.70
N SER A 249 -15.45 50.49 12.95
CA SER A 249 -15.86 51.87 13.24
C SER A 249 -14.81 52.89 12.76
N SER A 250 -13.52 52.55 12.85
CA SER A 250 -12.41 53.36 12.38
C SER A 250 -12.41 53.46 10.86
N GLN A 251 -12.47 52.32 10.14
CA GLN A 251 -12.60 52.29 8.68
C GLN A 251 -13.86 53.01 8.19
N GLN A 252 -15.01 52.84 8.84
CA GLN A 252 -16.23 53.54 8.46
C GLN A 252 -16.14 55.06 8.70
N THR A 253 -15.36 55.50 9.69
CA THR A 253 -15.10 56.93 9.92
C THR A 253 -14.11 57.47 8.90
N GLN A 254 -13.06 56.72 8.57
CA GLN A 254 -12.08 57.08 7.55
C GLN A 254 -12.72 57.19 6.16
N MET A 255 -13.46 56.17 5.70
CA MET A 255 -14.14 56.24 4.39
C MET A 255 -15.13 57.41 4.32
N LYS A 256 -15.83 57.75 5.41
CA LYS A 256 -16.70 58.95 5.45
C LYS A 256 -15.91 60.26 5.39
N ALA A 257 -14.72 60.31 5.97
CA ALA A 257 -13.85 61.49 5.87
C ALA A 257 -13.29 61.64 4.44
N GLU A 258 -12.87 60.54 3.81
CA GLU A 258 -12.41 60.50 2.43
C GLU A 258 -13.54 60.83 1.43
N GLU A 259 -14.73 60.24 1.60
CA GLU A 259 -15.92 60.51 0.79
C GLU A 259 -16.38 61.97 0.91
N ASN A 260 -16.46 62.52 2.13
CA ASN A 260 -16.76 63.94 2.34
C ASN A 260 -15.69 64.85 1.73
N SER A 261 -14.40 64.51 1.87
CA SER A 261 -13.30 65.32 1.32
C SER A 261 -13.29 65.31 -0.22
N LEU A 262 -13.66 64.19 -0.84
CA LEU A 262 -13.84 64.12 -2.30
C LEU A 262 -15.03 64.96 -2.74
N LEU A 263 -16.16 64.84 -2.02
CA LEU A 263 -17.38 65.61 -2.31
C LEU A 263 -17.16 67.12 -2.15
N GLU A 264 -16.37 67.56 -1.16
CA GLU A 264 -16.04 68.97 -0.96
C GLU A 264 -15.05 69.50 -2.02
N ALA A 265 -14.13 68.65 -2.49
CA ALA A 265 -13.28 68.96 -3.65
C ALA A 265 -14.09 69.09 -4.96
N ASP A 266 -15.08 68.22 -5.19
CA ASP A 266 -15.97 68.32 -6.34
C ASP A 266 -16.91 69.53 -6.22
N ILE A 267 -17.47 69.82 -5.05
CA ILE A 267 -18.31 71.02 -4.81
C ILE A 267 -17.52 72.32 -5.03
N THR A 268 -16.26 72.38 -4.59
CA THR A 268 -15.41 73.57 -4.85
C THR A 268 -15.04 73.69 -6.32
N LYS A 269 -14.79 72.57 -7.01
CA LYS A 269 -14.52 72.57 -8.46
C LYS A 269 -15.74 72.89 -9.33
N ILE A 270 -16.94 72.50 -8.91
CA ILE A 270 -18.20 72.90 -9.56
C ILE A 270 -18.38 74.42 -9.46
N LYS A 271 -18.20 75.02 -8.27
CA LYS A 271 -18.30 76.47 -8.07
C LYS A 271 -17.29 77.27 -8.90
N GLU A 272 -16.07 76.75 -9.06
CA GLU A 272 -15.06 77.34 -9.94
C GLU A 272 -15.51 77.33 -11.41
N LEU A 273 -16.06 76.21 -11.89
CA LEU A 273 -16.61 76.11 -13.25
C LEU A 273 -17.86 76.99 -13.46
N GLU A 274 -18.72 77.13 -12.45
CA GLU A 274 -19.85 78.06 -12.46
C GLU A 274 -19.39 79.51 -12.58
N PHE A 275 -18.34 79.91 -11.85
CA PHE A 275 -17.74 81.24 -11.92
C PHE A 275 -17.13 81.52 -13.30
N GLN A 276 -16.34 80.59 -13.84
CA GLN A 276 -15.76 80.71 -15.19
C GLN A 276 -16.84 80.80 -16.28
N LEU A 277 -17.95 80.05 -16.14
CA LEU A 277 -19.08 80.10 -17.08
C LEU A 277 -19.78 81.46 -17.03
N GLU A 278 -20.01 82.03 -15.85
CA GLU A 278 -20.60 83.37 -15.72
C GLU A 278 -19.64 84.47 -16.21
N GLN A 279 -18.32 84.32 -16.00
CA GLN A 279 -17.30 85.21 -16.57
C GLN A 279 -17.34 85.22 -18.10
N HIS A 280 -17.32 84.05 -18.75
CA HIS A 280 -17.45 83.96 -20.21
C HIS A 280 -18.81 84.45 -20.73
N LYS A 281 -19.88 84.34 -19.93
CA LYS A 281 -21.21 84.90 -20.25
C LYS A 281 -21.21 86.43 -20.23
N ILE A 282 -20.53 87.06 -19.27
CA ILE A 282 -20.30 88.51 -19.22
C ILE A 282 -19.40 88.97 -20.39
N GLU A 283 -18.34 88.21 -20.70
CA GLU A 283 -17.45 88.47 -21.84
C GLU A 283 -18.20 88.42 -23.18
N ASN A 284 -19.04 87.40 -23.40
CA ASN A 284 -19.89 87.31 -24.59
C ASN A 284 -20.89 88.47 -24.68
N GLN A 285 -21.51 88.89 -23.57
CA GLN A 285 -22.37 90.08 -23.56
C GLN A 285 -21.60 91.35 -23.92
N HIS A 286 -20.36 91.51 -23.45
CA HIS A 286 -19.52 92.65 -23.84
C HIS A 286 -19.17 92.61 -25.33
N LEU A 287 -18.75 91.46 -25.85
CA LEU A 287 -18.41 91.28 -27.28
C LEU A 287 -19.63 91.53 -28.18
N GLN A 288 -20.81 91.00 -27.81
CA GLN A 288 -22.04 91.23 -28.55
C GLN A 288 -22.48 92.69 -28.51
N LYS A 289 -22.24 93.42 -27.41
CA LYS A 289 -22.41 94.88 -27.37
C LYS A 289 -21.41 95.60 -28.28
N GLN A 290 -20.12 95.22 -28.29
CA GLN A 290 -19.14 95.82 -29.19
C GLN A 290 -19.51 95.64 -30.67
N LEU A 291 -20.10 94.49 -31.04
CA LEU A 291 -20.63 94.25 -32.37
C LEU A 291 -21.81 95.19 -32.68
N SER A 292 -22.79 95.30 -31.78
CA SER A 292 -23.91 96.25 -31.95
C SER A 292 -23.44 97.72 -32.04
N ASP A 293 -22.43 98.12 -31.26
CA ASP A 293 -21.83 99.46 -31.33
C ASP A 293 -21.07 99.67 -32.67
N LYS A 294 -20.59 98.58 -33.32
CA LYS A 294 -19.94 98.61 -34.63
C LYS A 294 -20.94 98.64 -35.79
N ASP A 295 -22.03 97.88 -35.71
CA ASP A 295 -23.10 97.91 -36.70
C ASP A 295 -23.72 99.32 -36.78
N PHE A 296 -23.93 99.97 -35.63
CA PHE A 296 -24.39 101.37 -35.57
C PHE A 296 -23.37 102.38 -36.14
N GLN A 297 -22.06 102.11 -36.00
CA GLN A 297 -21.02 102.92 -36.66
C GLN A 297 -21.02 102.75 -38.19
N LEU A 298 -21.30 101.55 -38.69
CA LEU A 298 -21.45 101.29 -40.12
C LEU A 298 -22.70 101.97 -40.69
N GLU A 299 -23.85 101.87 -40.00
CA GLU A 299 -25.08 102.58 -40.39
C GLU A 299 -24.88 104.10 -40.46
N GLN A 300 -24.13 104.69 -39.53
CA GLN A 300 -23.76 106.11 -39.61
C GLN A 300 -22.87 106.41 -40.82
N LEU A 301 -21.89 105.57 -41.15
CA LEU A 301 -21.02 105.77 -42.31
C LEU A 301 -21.79 105.73 -43.63
N ASP A 302 -22.74 104.80 -43.80
CA ASP A 302 -23.61 104.79 -44.98
C ASP A 302 -24.55 106.01 -45.03
N ASN A 303 -25.04 106.50 -43.88
CA ASN A 303 -25.77 107.77 -43.81
C ASN A 303 -24.90 108.99 -44.22
N TYR A 304 -23.63 109.05 -43.80
CA TYR A 304 -22.72 110.11 -44.23
C TYR A 304 -22.41 110.03 -45.73
N ARG A 305 -22.24 108.81 -46.26
CA ARG A 305 -22.04 108.55 -47.69
C ARG A 305 -23.23 109.01 -48.53
N LEU A 306 -24.46 108.65 -48.14
CA LEU A 306 -25.69 109.11 -48.81
C LEU A 306 -25.80 110.64 -48.84
N ARG A 307 -25.43 111.33 -47.75
CA ARG A 307 -25.38 112.80 -47.72
C ARG A 307 -24.27 113.38 -48.61
N ALA A 308 -23.12 112.70 -48.71
CA ALA A 308 -22.05 113.10 -49.63
C ALA A 308 -22.53 113.00 -51.09
N ASP A 309 -23.13 111.88 -51.49
CA ASP A 309 -23.68 111.65 -52.83
C ASP A 309 -24.78 112.68 -53.16
N GLU A 310 -25.68 112.98 -52.22
CA GLU A 310 -26.70 114.03 -52.38
C GLU A 310 -26.09 115.44 -52.51
N SER A 311 -25.03 115.74 -51.74
CA SER A 311 -24.33 117.02 -51.83
C SER A 311 -23.58 117.19 -53.14
N GLU A 312 -22.98 116.13 -53.68
CA GLU A 312 -22.29 116.15 -54.97
C GLU A 312 -23.29 116.37 -56.11
N SER A 313 -24.48 115.76 -56.03
CA SER A 313 -25.59 116.02 -56.96
C SER A 313 -26.01 117.50 -56.96
N LYS A 314 -26.16 118.12 -55.78
CA LYS A 314 -26.46 119.55 -55.64
C LYS A 314 -25.35 120.46 -56.20
N VAL A 315 -24.08 120.11 -55.98
CA VAL A 315 -22.94 120.85 -56.56
C VAL A 315 -22.96 120.80 -58.09
N ARG A 316 -23.24 119.63 -58.70
CA ARG A 316 -23.39 119.51 -60.16
C ARG A 316 -24.52 120.39 -60.70
N GLN A 317 -25.65 120.47 -60.00
CA GLN A 317 -26.76 121.36 -60.39
C GLN A 317 -26.32 122.83 -60.36
N SER A 318 -25.77 123.31 -59.24
CA SER A 318 -25.37 124.73 -59.12
C SER A 318 -24.25 125.12 -60.09
N GLN A 319 -23.36 124.20 -60.47
CA GLN A 319 -22.36 124.46 -61.53
C GLN A 319 -23.02 124.74 -62.90
N ALA A 320 -24.08 124.01 -63.25
CA ALA A 320 -24.83 124.27 -64.49
C ALA A 320 -25.58 125.62 -64.47
N GLU A 321 -26.14 125.98 -63.30
CA GLU A 321 -26.81 127.27 -63.11
C GLU A 321 -25.83 128.45 -63.21
N VAL A 322 -24.63 128.35 -62.62
CA VAL A 322 -23.57 129.37 -62.72
C VAL A 322 -23.11 129.56 -64.17
N ALA A 323 -22.91 128.49 -64.93
CA ALA A 323 -22.52 128.58 -66.35
C ALA A 323 -23.57 129.34 -67.20
N SER A 324 -24.87 129.10 -66.93
CA SER A 324 -25.97 129.84 -67.58
C SER A 324 -25.93 131.33 -67.26
N LEU A 325 -25.71 131.70 -65.99
CA LEU A 325 -25.65 133.10 -65.56
C LEU A 325 -24.42 133.85 -66.12
N GLN A 326 -23.26 133.19 -66.21
CA GLN A 326 -22.06 133.77 -66.82
C GLN A 326 -22.28 134.13 -68.29
N SER A 327 -22.97 133.27 -69.06
CA SER A 327 -23.33 133.56 -70.46
C SER A 327 -24.27 134.75 -70.61
N GLN A 328 -25.14 135.01 -69.63
CA GLN A 328 -26.05 136.17 -69.64
C GLN A 328 -25.32 137.47 -69.27
N LEU A 329 -24.36 137.40 -68.33
CA LEU A 329 -23.56 138.54 -67.91
C LEU A 329 -22.69 139.08 -69.06
N GLN A 330 -22.04 138.20 -69.82
CA GLN A 330 -21.20 138.60 -70.96
C GLN A 330 -22.00 139.41 -71.98
N ALA A 331 -23.16 138.90 -72.42
CA ALA A 331 -24.03 139.58 -73.38
C ALA A 331 -24.51 140.97 -72.90
N LYS A 332 -24.62 141.19 -71.59
CA LYS A 332 -24.94 142.52 -71.00
C LYS A 332 -23.72 143.43 -70.85
N SER A 333 -22.52 142.87 -70.69
CA SER A 333 -21.27 143.64 -70.73
C SER A 333 -20.99 144.19 -72.14
N ASP A 334 -21.29 143.40 -73.17
CA ASP A 334 -21.06 143.77 -74.58
C ASP A 334 -21.99 144.90 -75.05
N GLU A 335 -23.22 145.00 -74.52
CA GLU A 335 -24.12 146.14 -74.74
C GLU A 335 -23.57 147.47 -74.15
N LEU A 336 -22.93 147.39 -72.97
CA LEU A 336 -22.60 148.57 -72.16
C LEU A 336 -21.41 149.39 -72.71
N ALA A 337 -20.57 148.79 -73.56
CA ALA A 337 -19.33 149.39 -74.05
C ALA A 337 -19.51 150.52 -75.10
N SER A 338 -20.75 150.93 -75.39
CA SER A 338 -21.12 151.68 -76.60
C SER A 338 -21.28 153.20 -76.45
N PHE A 339 -21.13 153.78 -75.25
CA PHE A 339 -21.35 155.23 -75.02
C PHE A 339 -20.33 155.91 -74.08
N SER A 340 -19.88 157.10 -74.46
CA SER A 340 -19.17 158.06 -73.59
C SER A 340 -19.40 159.51 -74.06
N CYS A 341 -19.34 160.49 -73.15
CA CYS A 341 -19.62 161.91 -73.47
C CYS A 341 -18.83 162.86 -72.55
N SER A 342 -18.36 163.98 -73.08
CA SER A 342 -17.19 164.73 -72.58
C SER A 342 -17.53 166.01 -71.79
N LYS A 343 -18.29 165.90 -70.70
CA LYS A 343 -18.61 167.04 -69.79
C LYS A 343 -17.93 167.00 -68.42
N CYS A 344 -16.92 166.15 -68.25
CA CYS A 344 -16.22 165.94 -66.98
C CYS A 344 -15.37 167.13 -66.46
N PRO A 345 -14.60 167.91 -67.27
CA PRO A 345 -13.53 168.74 -66.70
C PRO A 345 -14.01 169.94 -65.86
N GLU A 346 -15.16 170.55 -66.18
CA GLU A 346 -15.72 171.63 -65.33
C GLU A 346 -16.33 171.11 -64.01
N LEU A 347 -16.55 169.79 -63.89
CA LEU A 347 -16.91 169.15 -62.62
C LEU A 347 -15.66 168.77 -61.82
N GLU A 348 -14.54 168.44 -62.47
CA GLU A 348 -13.28 168.02 -61.83
C GLU A 348 -12.69 169.12 -60.92
N ASP A 349 -12.70 170.39 -61.33
CA ASP A 349 -12.21 171.50 -60.49
C ASP A 349 -13.04 171.70 -59.21
N LYS A 350 -14.37 171.59 -59.30
CA LYS A 350 -15.26 171.67 -58.12
C LYS A 350 -15.24 170.38 -57.28
N LEU A 351 -14.97 169.25 -57.92
CA LEU A 351 -14.69 168.01 -57.23
C LEU A 351 -13.40 168.16 -56.40
N ALA A 352 -12.35 168.82 -56.91
CA ALA A 352 -11.07 168.99 -56.22
C ALA A 352 -11.17 169.77 -54.89
N GLU A 353 -11.93 170.88 -54.84
CA GLU A 353 -12.11 171.64 -53.59
C GLU A 353 -12.94 170.85 -52.56
N ILE A 354 -14.02 170.18 -53.01
CA ILE A 354 -14.81 169.28 -52.17
C ILE A 354 -13.93 168.10 -51.69
N THR A 355 -13.05 167.58 -52.55
CA THR A 355 -12.13 166.49 -52.24
C THR A 355 -11.17 166.87 -51.11
N GLN A 356 -10.63 168.09 -51.03
CA GLN A 356 -9.73 168.44 -49.91
C GLN A 356 -10.44 168.47 -48.53
N LEU A 357 -11.69 168.94 -48.48
CA LEU A 357 -12.48 168.88 -47.24
C LEU A 357 -12.93 167.44 -46.92
N TYR A 358 -13.27 166.68 -47.95
CA TYR A 358 -13.62 165.26 -47.85
C TYR A 358 -12.40 164.42 -47.40
N GLU A 359 -11.20 164.68 -47.90
CA GLU A 359 -9.93 164.10 -47.47
C GLU A 359 -9.68 164.33 -45.99
N LYS A 360 -9.90 165.56 -45.47
CA LYS A 360 -9.69 165.85 -44.06
C LYS A 360 -10.66 165.08 -43.16
N VAL A 361 -11.92 164.93 -43.57
CA VAL A 361 -12.92 164.09 -42.88
C VAL A 361 -12.56 162.61 -43.02
N ASN A 362 -12.12 162.17 -44.21
CA ASN A 362 -11.70 160.80 -44.50
C ASN A 362 -10.42 160.42 -43.75
N LEU A 363 -9.50 161.34 -43.46
CA LEU A 363 -8.33 161.10 -42.62
C LEU A 363 -8.72 160.93 -41.15
N GLY A 364 -9.70 161.71 -40.65
CA GLY A 364 -10.27 161.51 -39.33
C GLY A 364 -11.00 160.17 -39.22
N ARG A 365 -11.84 159.87 -40.22
CA ARG A 365 -12.58 158.60 -40.33
C ARG A 365 -11.64 157.41 -40.49
N SER A 366 -10.66 157.46 -41.38
CA SER A 366 -9.67 156.40 -41.60
C SER A 366 -8.85 156.10 -40.36
N ARG A 367 -8.51 157.11 -39.55
CA ARG A 367 -7.90 156.89 -38.22
C ARG A 367 -8.85 156.17 -37.26
N SER A 368 -10.14 156.53 -37.24
CA SER A 368 -11.16 155.83 -36.45
C SER A 368 -11.36 154.39 -36.93
N ASP A 369 -11.54 154.19 -38.22
CA ASP A 369 -11.75 152.90 -38.87
C ASP A 369 -10.50 152.00 -38.71
N SER A 370 -9.29 152.57 -38.71
CA SER A 370 -8.04 151.85 -38.39
C SER A 370 -7.96 151.44 -36.92
N LEU A 371 -8.43 152.28 -35.98
CA LEU A 371 -8.47 151.94 -34.55
C LEU A 371 -9.54 150.88 -34.26
N ILE A 372 -10.65 150.92 -35.00
CA ILE A 372 -11.71 149.90 -34.98
C ILE A 372 -11.18 148.58 -35.56
N ALA A 373 -10.46 148.61 -36.68
CA ALA A 373 -9.83 147.43 -37.26
C ALA A 373 -8.75 146.83 -36.34
N GLU A 374 -7.94 147.67 -35.68
CA GLU A 374 -6.95 147.21 -34.70
C GLU A 374 -7.62 146.56 -33.49
N THR A 375 -8.64 147.20 -32.89
CA THR A 375 -9.36 146.63 -31.75
C THR A 375 -10.17 145.38 -32.10
N GLN A 376 -10.72 145.29 -33.32
CA GLN A 376 -11.31 144.05 -33.85
C GLN A 376 -10.26 142.96 -34.06
N SER A 377 -9.07 143.28 -34.56
CA SER A 377 -7.96 142.34 -34.69
C SER A 377 -7.44 141.85 -33.33
N GLN A 378 -7.36 142.73 -32.33
CA GLN A 378 -7.01 142.37 -30.96
C GLN A 378 -8.10 141.47 -30.32
N LEU A 379 -9.38 141.76 -30.57
CA LEU A 379 -10.50 140.92 -30.14
C LEU A 379 -10.48 139.53 -30.79
N GLY A 380 -10.21 139.45 -32.10
CA GLY A 380 -10.02 138.18 -32.82
C GLY A 380 -8.81 137.38 -32.30
N GLY A 381 -7.72 138.06 -31.95
CA GLY A 381 -6.57 137.46 -31.27
C GLY A 381 -6.93 136.89 -29.90
N MET A 382 -7.67 137.66 -29.08
CA MET A 382 -8.18 137.20 -27.78
C MET A 382 -9.15 136.01 -27.92
N GLN A 383 -10.00 136.00 -28.94
CA GLN A 383 -10.90 134.89 -29.22
C GLN A 383 -10.13 133.63 -29.66
N THR A 384 -9.11 133.78 -30.51
CA THR A 384 -8.18 132.69 -30.89
C THR A 384 -7.43 132.14 -29.66
N ILE A 385 -7.07 132.98 -28.69
CA ILE A 385 -6.44 132.55 -27.42
C ILE A 385 -7.44 131.78 -26.56
N LYS A 386 -8.70 132.24 -26.47
CA LYS A 386 -9.78 131.54 -25.75
C LYS A 386 -10.05 130.15 -26.35
N GLU A 387 -10.14 130.05 -27.68
CA GLU A 387 -10.33 128.78 -28.39
C GLU A 387 -9.17 127.82 -28.15
N LYS A 388 -7.92 128.31 -28.21
CA LYS A 388 -6.73 127.51 -27.85
C LYS A 388 -6.76 127.05 -26.38
N TYR A 389 -7.19 127.91 -25.45
CA TYR A 389 -7.30 127.55 -24.03
C TYR A 389 -8.31 126.42 -23.80
N VAL A 390 -9.49 126.50 -24.43
CA VAL A 390 -10.50 125.43 -24.38
C VAL A 390 -9.93 124.13 -24.96
N ALA A 391 -9.32 124.16 -26.15
CA ALA A 391 -8.71 122.97 -26.75
C ALA A 391 -7.55 122.37 -25.91
N THR A 392 -6.82 123.19 -25.14
CA THR A 392 -5.83 122.67 -24.18
C THR A 392 -6.46 122.09 -22.91
N GLN A 393 -7.61 122.60 -22.47
CA GLN A 393 -8.36 122.07 -21.34
C GLN A 393 -9.00 120.71 -21.68
N GLU A 394 -9.70 120.63 -22.81
CA GLU A 394 -10.27 119.37 -23.32
C GLU A 394 -9.19 118.27 -23.44
N ARG A 395 -8.01 118.62 -23.96
CA ARG A 395 -6.86 117.72 -24.06
C ARG A 395 -6.27 117.30 -22.71
N LEU A 396 -6.35 118.17 -21.70
CA LEU A 396 -5.92 117.86 -20.33
C LEU A 396 -6.90 116.88 -19.67
N ASP A 397 -8.20 117.09 -19.87
CA ASP A 397 -9.27 116.25 -19.33
C ASP A 397 -9.30 114.86 -20.01
N ASP A 398 -9.05 114.79 -21.32
CA ASP A 398 -8.78 113.56 -22.06
C ASP A 398 -7.57 112.80 -21.46
N MET A 399 -6.45 113.48 -21.24
CA MET A 399 -5.24 112.87 -20.69
C MET A 399 -5.45 112.40 -19.25
N MET A 400 -6.22 113.14 -18.44
CA MET A 400 -6.60 112.72 -17.09
C MET A 400 -7.49 111.47 -17.12
N THR A 401 -8.46 111.44 -18.03
CA THR A 401 -9.35 110.28 -18.27
C THR A 401 -8.56 109.05 -18.75
N GLN A 402 -7.52 109.23 -19.57
CA GLN A 402 -6.62 108.14 -19.97
C GLN A 402 -5.76 107.64 -18.80
N ASN A 403 -5.25 108.51 -17.93
CA ASN A 403 -4.47 108.11 -16.76
C ASN A 403 -5.31 107.30 -15.75
N LEU A 404 -6.58 107.67 -15.53
CA LEU A 404 -7.50 106.88 -14.70
C LEU A 404 -7.68 105.46 -15.25
N LYS A 405 -7.98 105.34 -16.56
CA LYS A 405 -8.13 104.04 -17.25
C LYS A 405 -6.85 103.20 -17.29
N LEU A 406 -5.67 103.83 -17.18
CA LEU A 406 -4.39 103.11 -17.06
C LEU A 406 -4.17 102.62 -15.63
N ASN A 407 -4.49 103.42 -14.61
CA ASN A 407 -4.42 103.00 -13.20
C ASN A 407 -5.40 101.85 -12.88
N GLU A 408 -6.60 101.88 -13.44
CA GLU A 408 -7.57 100.77 -13.36
C GLU A 408 -6.97 99.47 -13.92
N LYS A 409 -6.39 99.51 -15.13
CA LYS A 409 -5.74 98.35 -15.74
C LYS A 409 -4.48 97.87 -15.02
N ILE A 410 -3.78 98.77 -14.33
CA ILE A 410 -2.63 98.41 -13.49
C ILE A 410 -3.11 97.63 -12.27
N SER A 411 -4.16 98.10 -11.56
CA SER A 411 -4.66 97.40 -10.38
C SER A 411 -5.33 96.05 -10.72
N GLU A 412 -6.04 95.96 -11.85
CA GLU A 412 -6.50 94.68 -12.43
C GLU A 412 -5.35 93.69 -12.60
N LYS A 413 -4.22 94.12 -13.18
CA LYS A 413 -3.04 93.27 -13.40
C LYS A 413 -2.25 92.97 -12.13
N GLU A 414 -2.25 93.84 -11.13
CA GLU A 414 -1.69 93.54 -9.80
C GLU A 414 -2.49 92.47 -9.06
N ILE A 415 -3.82 92.45 -9.22
CA ILE A 415 -4.70 91.39 -8.70
C ILE A 415 -4.41 90.07 -9.43
N GLU A 416 -4.40 90.05 -10.76
CA GLU A 416 -4.10 88.87 -11.58
C GLU A 416 -2.74 88.25 -11.24
N VAL A 417 -1.69 89.06 -11.13
CA VAL A 417 -0.35 88.63 -10.70
C VAL A 417 -0.34 88.10 -9.26
N SER A 418 -1.23 88.57 -8.40
CA SER A 418 -1.36 88.08 -7.02
C SER A 418 -2.06 86.72 -6.97
N THR A 419 -3.11 86.52 -7.77
CA THR A 419 -3.79 85.21 -7.94
C THR A 419 -2.84 84.16 -8.50
N LEU A 420 -2.13 84.46 -9.61
CA LEU A 420 -1.16 83.55 -10.22
C LEU A 420 -0.02 83.17 -9.25
N LYS A 421 0.41 84.08 -8.35
CA LYS A 421 1.38 83.77 -7.29
C LYS A 421 0.81 82.86 -6.20
N ALA A 422 -0.48 82.91 -5.92
CA ALA A 422 -1.14 82.00 -4.98
C ALA A 422 -1.30 80.59 -5.60
N GLU A 423 -1.73 80.51 -6.85
CA GLU A 423 -1.80 79.26 -7.61
C GLU A 423 -0.43 78.59 -7.74
N MET A 424 0.61 79.34 -8.12
CA MET A 424 1.97 78.81 -8.25
C MET A 424 2.48 78.21 -6.91
N LYS A 425 2.10 78.80 -5.76
CA LYS A 425 2.40 78.22 -4.44
C LYS A 425 1.62 76.93 -4.20
N LYS A 426 0.32 76.89 -4.53
CA LYS A 426 -0.53 75.69 -4.40
C LYS A 426 0.05 74.54 -5.23
N TRP A 427 0.30 74.75 -6.52
CA TRP A 427 0.92 73.75 -7.40
C TRP A 427 2.31 73.29 -6.89
N SER A 428 3.10 74.21 -6.32
CA SER A 428 4.40 73.86 -5.72
C SER A 428 4.28 73.01 -4.43
N MET A 429 3.17 73.11 -3.70
CA MET A 429 2.90 72.27 -2.53
C MET A 429 2.38 70.89 -2.97
N GLU A 430 1.42 70.85 -3.89
CA GLU A 430 0.88 69.60 -4.46
C GLU A 430 1.98 68.76 -5.13
N MET A 431 2.91 69.40 -5.86
CA MET A 431 4.07 68.71 -6.45
C MET A 431 5.03 68.13 -5.40
N ALA A 432 5.24 68.84 -4.28
CA ALA A 432 6.08 68.35 -3.20
C ALA A 432 5.43 67.17 -2.45
N GLU A 433 4.10 67.21 -2.27
CA GLU A 433 3.34 66.12 -1.68
C GLU A 433 3.33 64.88 -2.60
N LEU A 434 3.05 65.03 -3.89
CA LEU A 434 3.14 63.94 -4.87
C LEU A 434 4.54 63.32 -4.92
N GLN A 435 5.60 64.13 -4.81
CA GLN A 435 6.97 63.63 -4.74
C GLN A 435 7.24 62.84 -3.46
N ALA A 436 6.66 63.24 -2.31
CA ALA A 436 6.73 62.49 -1.06
C ALA A 436 5.95 61.17 -1.17
N GLN A 437 4.69 61.19 -1.62
CA GLN A 437 3.85 59.99 -1.83
C GLN A 437 4.53 58.98 -2.77
N HIS A 438 5.14 59.45 -3.87
CA HIS A 438 5.92 58.61 -4.79
C HIS A 438 7.16 57.99 -4.11
N SER A 439 7.81 58.70 -3.17
CA SER A 439 8.93 58.13 -2.41
C SER A 439 8.49 57.02 -1.44
N THR A 440 7.33 57.18 -0.79
CA THR A 440 6.72 56.15 0.07
C THR A 440 6.33 54.92 -0.74
N LEU A 441 5.55 55.09 -1.81
CA LEU A 441 5.13 53.99 -2.71
C LEU A 441 6.32 53.21 -3.29
N LYS A 442 7.45 53.89 -3.55
CA LYS A 442 8.68 53.24 -3.98
C LYS A 442 9.33 52.41 -2.87
N SER A 443 9.29 52.87 -1.62
CA SER A 443 9.73 52.10 -0.46
C SER A 443 8.86 50.86 -0.26
N ASP A 444 7.54 51.04 -0.23
CA ASP A 444 6.55 49.96 -0.08
C ASP A 444 6.70 48.90 -1.18
N SER A 445 6.92 49.33 -2.42
CA SER A 445 7.20 48.43 -3.56
C SER A 445 8.47 47.60 -3.33
N THR A 446 9.54 48.19 -2.78
CA THR A 446 10.76 47.42 -2.44
C THR A 446 10.57 46.48 -1.25
N GLU A 447 9.77 46.86 -0.24
CA GLU A 447 9.43 45.95 0.87
C GLU A 447 8.54 44.79 0.40
N HIS A 448 7.50 45.06 -0.37
CA HIS A 448 6.65 44.01 -0.95
C HIS A 448 7.46 43.04 -1.82
N ARG A 449 8.43 43.54 -2.57
CA ARG A 449 9.37 42.70 -3.32
C ARG A 449 10.21 41.82 -2.39
N GLN A 450 10.85 42.37 -1.37
CA GLN A 450 11.65 41.60 -0.40
C GLN A 450 10.81 40.54 0.33
N ARG A 451 9.59 40.90 0.76
CA ARG A 451 8.64 39.96 1.37
C ARG A 451 8.27 38.82 0.40
N SER A 452 8.03 39.13 -0.88
CA SER A 452 7.76 38.14 -1.91
C SER A 452 8.96 37.22 -2.20
N GLU A 453 10.18 37.77 -2.24
CA GLU A 453 11.41 37.00 -2.44
C GLU A 453 11.69 36.09 -1.22
N SER A 454 11.41 36.54 0.00
CA SER A 454 11.49 35.73 1.23
C SER A 454 10.48 34.57 1.24
N VAL A 455 9.20 34.84 0.95
CA VAL A 455 8.16 33.80 0.88
C VAL A 455 8.46 32.78 -0.22
N HIS A 456 9.03 33.21 -1.35
CA HIS A 456 9.45 32.29 -2.41
C HIS A 456 10.61 31.38 -1.95
N ALA A 457 11.58 31.91 -1.20
CA ALA A 457 12.67 31.11 -0.63
C ALA A 457 12.20 30.14 0.47
N GLU A 458 11.15 30.47 1.23
CA GLU A 458 10.50 29.55 2.17
C GLU A 458 9.72 28.44 1.44
N PHE A 459 8.99 28.80 0.38
CA PHE A 459 8.29 27.84 -0.47
C PHE A 459 9.25 26.81 -1.10
N GLN A 460 10.39 27.25 -1.65
CA GLN A 460 11.41 26.35 -2.22
C GLN A 460 11.92 25.33 -1.18
N LYS A 461 12.24 25.78 0.05
CA LYS A 461 12.67 24.89 1.15
C LYS A 461 11.59 23.89 1.55
N ALA A 462 10.33 24.30 1.56
CA ALA A 462 9.20 23.41 1.84
C ALA A 462 9.02 22.36 0.72
N GLU A 463 9.22 22.73 -0.54
CA GLU A 463 9.18 21.81 -1.69
C GLU A 463 10.35 20.80 -1.66
N GLU A 464 11.57 21.24 -1.30
CA GLU A 464 12.73 20.37 -1.09
C GLU A 464 12.50 19.37 0.06
N PHE A 465 11.99 19.83 1.20
CA PHE A 465 11.66 18.97 2.34
C PHE A 465 10.55 17.96 2.02
N LEU A 466 9.56 18.35 1.21
CA LEU A 466 8.52 17.45 0.71
C LEU A 466 9.11 16.36 -0.19
N LYS A 467 10.05 16.70 -1.08
CA LYS A 467 10.78 15.73 -1.92
C LYS A 467 11.63 14.76 -1.08
N GLU A 468 12.28 15.24 -0.01
CA GLU A 468 13.01 14.38 0.93
C GLU A 468 12.06 13.40 1.64
N LEU A 469 10.94 13.91 2.18
CA LEU A 469 9.90 13.08 2.82
C LEU A 469 9.33 12.04 1.86
N GLN A 470 8.98 12.41 0.63
CA GLN A 470 8.47 11.49 -0.39
C GLN A 470 9.50 10.40 -0.72
N THR A 471 10.78 10.78 -0.86
CA THR A 471 11.88 9.83 -1.07
C THR A 471 12.03 8.86 0.11
N ARG A 472 11.89 9.36 1.34
CA ARG A 472 11.98 8.58 2.58
C ARG A 472 10.79 7.63 2.73
N CYS A 473 9.58 8.04 2.34
CA CYS A 473 8.40 7.16 2.27
C CYS A 473 8.63 6.01 1.29
N ALA A 474 9.06 6.28 0.05
CA ALA A 474 9.35 5.25 -0.94
C ALA A 474 10.45 4.26 -0.49
N GLN A 475 11.47 4.73 0.24
CA GLN A 475 12.47 3.86 0.86
C GLN A 475 11.91 2.96 1.97
N LEU A 476 10.96 3.47 2.76
CA LEU A 476 10.28 2.70 3.81
C LEU A 476 9.31 1.67 3.21
N GLU A 477 8.55 2.03 2.18
CA GLU A 477 7.67 1.13 1.43
C GLU A 477 8.47 -0.04 0.82
N LYS A 478 9.62 0.25 0.17
CA LYS A 478 10.52 -0.78 -0.35
C LYS A 478 11.03 -1.72 0.74
N LYS A 479 11.49 -1.19 1.88
CA LYS A 479 11.91 -2.01 3.02
C LYS A 479 10.76 -2.85 3.59
N ASN A 480 9.54 -2.33 3.58
CA ASN A 480 8.37 -3.07 4.05
C ASN A 480 8.06 -4.24 3.11
N GLN A 481 8.10 -4.02 1.79
CA GLN A 481 7.96 -5.09 0.78
C GLN A 481 9.07 -6.16 0.89
N GLU A 482 10.32 -5.74 1.11
CA GLU A 482 11.46 -6.64 1.36
C GLU A 482 11.23 -7.50 2.62
N LEU A 483 10.71 -6.90 3.70
CA LEU A 483 10.36 -7.61 4.94
C LEU A 483 9.17 -8.56 4.75
N THR A 484 8.09 -8.15 4.06
CA THR A 484 6.95 -9.03 3.73
C THR A 484 7.41 -10.25 2.93
N THR A 485 8.22 -10.03 1.89
CA THR A 485 8.77 -11.11 1.05
C THR A 485 9.63 -12.08 1.87
N SER A 486 10.43 -11.56 2.81
CA SER A 486 11.24 -12.37 3.74
C SER A 486 10.37 -13.19 4.70
N ILE A 487 9.30 -12.60 5.24
CA ILE A 487 8.33 -13.28 6.12
C ILE A 487 7.61 -14.40 5.36
N GLU A 488 7.16 -14.16 4.13
CA GLU A 488 6.53 -15.18 3.27
C GLU A 488 7.48 -16.34 2.97
N ALA A 489 8.75 -16.06 2.67
CA ALA A 489 9.78 -17.08 2.47
C ALA A 489 9.99 -17.93 3.74
N ILE A 490 10.05 -17.32 4.92
CA ILE A 490 10.17 -18.01 6.21
C ILE A 490 8.91 -18.84 6.54
N ILE A 491 7.70 -18.35 6.21
CA ILE A 491 6.44 -19.09 6.37
C ILE A 491 6.42 -20.32 5.45
N LYS A 492 6.87 -20.18 4.20
CA LYS A 492 6.99 -21.29 3.25
C LYS A 492 8.00 -22.32 3.74
N GLU A 493 9.20 -21.89 4.13
CA GLU A 493 10.24 -22.80 4.62
C GLU A 493 9.80 -23.57 5.88
N ASN A 494 9.10 -22.90 6.82
CA ASN A 494 8.52 -23.55 7.99
C ASN A 494 7.37 -24.52 7.63
N THR A 495 6.58 -24.21 6.60
CA THR A 495 5.56 -25.12 6.07
C THR A 495 6.21 -26.36 5.46
N ASP A 496 7.26 -26.20 4.65
CA ASP A 496 8.01 -27.31 4.04
C ASP A 496 8.71 -28.17 5.11
N LYS A 497 9.31 -27.55 6.13
CA LYS A 497 9.86 -28.24 7.31
C LYS A 497 8.77 -29.04 8.05
N ARG A 498 7.60 -28.44 8.28
CA ARG A 498 6.45 -29.11 8.93
C ARG A 498 5.91 -30.28 8.10
N GLN A 499 5.85 -30.16 6.77
CA GLN A 499 5.46 -31.26 5.88
C GLN A 499 6.48 -32.41 5.91
N LYS A 500 7.79 -32.10 5.82
CA LYS A 500 8.87 -33.10 5.94
C LYS A 500 8.84 -33.81 7.30
N ALA A 501 8.64 -33.08 8.39
CA ALA A 501 8.48 -33.66 9.72
C ALA A 501 7.24 -34.56 9.82
N LYS A 502 6.09 -34.14 9.25
CA LYS A 502 4.87 -34.97 9.20
C LYS A 502 5.09 -36.26 8.40
N ALA A 503 5.75 -36.19 7.25
CA ALA A 503 6.08 -37.35 6.43
C ALA A 503 7.03 -38.32 7.15
N LEU A 504 8.07 -37.80 7.84
CA LEU A 504 8.97 -38.62 8.65
C LEU A 504 8.23 -39.31 9.80
N VAL A 505 7.35 -38.61 10.52
CA VAL A 505 6.50 -39.21 11.57
C VAL A 505 5.58 -40.28 10.99
N GLN A 506 5.01 -40.08 9.79
CA GLN A 506 4.21 -41.11 9.11
C GLN A 506 5.04 -42.34 8.72
N SER A 507 6.29 -42.17 8.24
CA SER A 507 7.21 -43.28 7.97
C SER A 507 7.52 -44.08 9.24
N LEU A 508 7.93 -43.39 10.31
CA LEU A 508 8.26 -44.02 11.60
C LEU A 508 7.05 -44.71 12.25
N VAL A 509 5.83 -44.19 12.06
CA VAL A 509 4.59 -44.87 12.48
C VAL A 509 4.31 -46.11 11.62
N GLY A 510 4.56 -46.06 10.32
CA GLY A 510 4.49 -47.23 9.43
C GLY A 510 5.50 -48.31 9.82
N GLU A 511 6.77 -47.95 9.97
CA GLU A 511 7.84 -48.83 10.45
C GLU A 511 7.51 -49.45 11.81
N LYS A 512 7.01 -48.66 12.76
CA LYS A 512 6.55 -49.15 14.07
C LYS A 512 5.41 -50.17 13.93
N THR A 513 4.46 -49.95 13.04
CA THR A 513 3.35 -50.90 12.78
C THR A 513 3.90 -52.19 12.16
N ASN A 514 4.74 -52.10 11.13
CA ASN A 514 5.39 -53.25 10.50
C ASN A 514 6.22 -54.07 11.50
N LEU A 515 6.93 -53.40 12.44
CA LEU A 515 7.69 -54.06 13.50
C LEU A 515 6.80 -54.71 14.57
N LEU A 516 5.62 -54.15 14.87
CA LEU A 516 4.63 -54.76 15.76
C LEU A 516 3.96 -55.98 15.10
N GLU A 517 3.69 -55.93 13.80
CA GLU A 517 3.20 -57.07 13.01
C GLU A 517 4.25 -58.18 12.90
N ALA A 518 5.51 -57.83 12.60
CA ALA A 518 6.62 -58.77 12.60
C ALA A 518 6.82 -59.42 13.99
N LYS A 519 6.73 -58.63 15.08
CA LYS A 519 6.73 -59.15 16.44
C LYS A 519 5.55 -60.10 16.71
N SER A 520 4.36 -59.81 16.20
CA SER A 520 3.19 -60.69 16.31
C SER A 520 3.38 -62.00 15.53
N GLY A 521 3.96 -61.94 14.33
CA GLY A 521 4.34 -63.12 13.54
C GLY A 521 5.38 -63.99 14.25
N LEU A 522 6.45 -63.38 14.76
CA LEU A 522 7.48 -64.08 15.54
C LEU A 522 6.92 -64.67 16.85
N GLN A 523 6.00 -63.99 17.52
CA GLN A 523 5.33 -64.54 18.71
C GLN A 523 4.49 -65.79 18.36
N LYS A 524 3.71 -65.74 17.28
CA LYS A 524 2.96 -66.91 16.78
C LYS A 524 3.89 -68.08 16.43
N GLU A 525 5.04 -67.82 15.84
CA GLU A 525 6.01 -68.87 15.52
C GLU A 525 6.71 -69.43 16.77
N VAL A 526 7.01 -68.59 17.78
CA VAL A 526 7.48 -69.05 19.10
C VAL A 526 6.43 -69.94 19.78
N ASP A 527 5.16 -69.58 19.72
CA ASP A 527 4.09 -70.39 20.31
C ASP A 527 3.84 -71.69 19.52
N ARG A 528 3.97 -71.66 18.18
CA ARG A 528 3.97 -72.86 17.32
C ARG A 528 5.13 -73.80 17.65
N LEU A 529 6.35 -73.26 17.78
CA LEU A 529 7.55 -74.03 18.16
C LEU A 529 7.44 -74.60 19.58
N ARG A 530 6.81 -73.87 20.52
CA ARG A 530 6.50 -74.40 21.85
C ARG A 530 5.51 -75.57 21.79
N MET A 531 4.48 -75.49 20.95
CA MET A 531 3.59 -76.63 20.71
C MET A 531 4.34 -77.82 20.08
N GLU A 532 5.21 -77.58 19.09
CA GLU A 532 6.00 -78.64 18.45
C GLU A 532 6.97 -79.32 19.42
N VAL A 533 7.67 -78.54 20.27
CA VAL A 533 8.55 -79.08 21.33
C VAL A 533 7.76 -79.84 22.38
N ASN A 534 6.58 -79.35 22.79
CA ASN A 534 5.72 -80.08 23.72
C ASN A 534 5.22 -81.40 23.12
N GLN A 535 4.83 -81.41 21.84
CA GLN A 535 4.45 -82.65 21.14
C GLN A 535 5.62 -83.62 21.08
N ARG A 536 6.82 -83.17 20.66
CA ARG A 536 8.05 -83.99 20.67
C ARG A 536 8.37 -84.56 22.06
N ASN A 537 8.11 -83.81 23.13
CA ASN A 537 8.30 -84.30 24.50
C ASN A 537 7.30 -85.40 24.85
N VAL A 538 6.02 -85.26 24.49
CA VAL A 538 5.00 -86.31 24.65
C VAL A 538 5.37 -87.55 23.83
N ASP A 539 5.75 -87.38 22.57
CA ASP A 539 6.20 -88.46 21.67
C ASP A 539 7.41 -89.20 22.26
N ASN A 540 8.39 -88.45 22.81
CA ASN A 540 9.57 -89.00 23.47
C ASN A 540 9.22 -89.74 24.78
N GLU A 541 8.34 -89.20 25.63
CA GLU A 541 7.88 -89.89 26.84
C GLU A 541 7.15 -91.20 26.49
N GLN A 542 6.37 -91.19 25.41
CA GLN A 542 5.67 -92.36 24.91
C GLN A 542 6.64 -93.41 24.36
N GLN A 543 7.66 -93.03 23.58
CA GLN A 543 8.75 -93.93 23.15
C GLN A 543 9.55 -94.48 24.34
N VAL A 544 9.87 -93.67 25.35
CA VAL A 544 10.56 -94.12 26.56
C VAL A 544 9.70 -95.10 27.37
N LYS A 545 8.38 -94.93 27.36
CA LYS A 545 7.43 -95.89 27.95
C LYS A 545 7.40 -97.21 27.18
N GLU A 546 7.25 -97.18 25.86
CA GLU A 546 7.27 -98.38 25.00
C GLU A 546 8.61 -99.15 25.14
N LEU A 547 9.74 -98.44 25.18
CA LEU A 547 11.05 -99.05 25.40
C LEU A 547 11.18 -99.69 26.79
N ARG A 548 10.58 -99.11 27.84
CA ARG A 548 10.51 -99.72 29.18
C ARG A 548 9.65 -100.97 29.18
N GLU A 549 8.50 -100.94 28.51
CA GLU A 549 7.59 -102.09 28.39
C GLU A 549 8.26 -103.24 27.63
N GLN A 550 8.85 -102.99 26.46
CA GLN A 550 9.66 -103.99 25.72
C GLN A 550 10.86 -104.52 26.52
N THR A 551 11.50 -103.68 27.33
CA THR A 551 12.62 -104.12 28.20
C THR A 551 12.12 -105.03 29.32
N ASN A 552 10.95 -104.76 29.88
CA ASN A 552 10.32 -105.59 30.91
C ASN A 552 9.79 -106.93 30.35
N GLU A 553 9.27 -106.93 29.12
CA GLU A 553 8.93 -108.16 28.37
C GLU A 553 10.18 -109.01 28.10
N LYS A 554 11.29 -108.41 27.65
CA LYS A 554 12.57 -109.12 27.48
C LYS A 554 13.13 -109.63 28.81
N ALA A 555 12.98 -108.86 29.90
CA ALA A 555 13.38 -109.32 31.23
C ALA A 555 12.56 -110.53 31.68
N THR A 556 11.24 -110.52 31.52
CA THR A 556 10.36 -111.67 31.86
C THR A 556 10.58 -112.88 30.95
N GLN A 557 10.84 -112.70 29.65
CA GLN A 557 11.26 -113.79 28.76
C GLN A 557 12.61 -114.39 29.18
N SER A 558 13.58 -113.56 29.57
CA SER A 558 14.89 -114.03 30.06
C SER A 558 14.74 -114.81 31.38
N ALA A 559 13.89 -114.35 32.30
CA ALA A 559 13.59 -115.04 33.55
C ALA A 559 12.94 -116.42 33.32
N ALA A 560 11.96 -116.52 32.42
CA ALA A 560 11.36 -117.80 32.02
C ALA A 560 12.39 -118.75 31.38
N THR A 561 13.31 -118.22 30.56
CA THR A 561 14.39 -119.00 29.94
C THR A 561 15.39 -119.52 30.99
N ILE A 562 15.77 -118.69 31.97
CA ILE A 562 16.65 -119.05 33.09
C ILE A 562 16.00 -120.12 33.97
N GLN A 563 14.68 -120.05 34.21
CA GLN A 563 13.95 -121.09 34.94
C GLN A 563 14.00 -122.43 34.18
N SER A 564 13.69 -122.44 32.88
CA SER A 564 13.77 -123.64 32.05
C SER A 564 15.15 -124.30 32.06
N LEU A 565 16.21 -123.50 31.97
CA LEU A 565 17.60 -123.99 32.03
C LEU A 565 17.97 -124.52 33.44
N THR A 566 17.38 -123.97 34.50
CA THR A 566 17.59 -124.44 35.88
C THR A 566 16.99 -125.85 36.08
N ASP A 567 15.81 -126.10 35.50
CA ASP A 567 15.13 -127.39 35.57
C ASP A 567 15.84 -128.46 34.70
N GLU A 568 16.41 -128.09 33.54
CA GLU A 568 17.31 -128.99 32.78
C GLU A 568 18.58 -129.35 33.57
N VAL A 569 19.20 -128.39 34.26
CA VAL A 569 20.39 -128.64 35.09
C VAL A 569 20.07 -129.57 36.28
N ALA A 570 18.85 -129.54 36.82
CA ALA A 570 18.40 -130.50 37.82
C ALA A 570 18.26 -131.92 37.23
N SER A 571 17.67 -132.05 36.03
CA SER A 571 17.54 -133.33 35.31
C SER A 571 18.90 -133.95 34.99
N LEU A 572 19.84 -133.16 34.44
CA LEU A 572 21.19 -133.62 34.10
C LEU A 572 21.99 -134.09 35.32
N LYS A 573 21.82 -133.44 36.48
CA LYS A 573 22.43 -133.91 37.75
C LYS A 573 21.89 -135.27 38.18
N HIS A 574 20.59 -135.54 37.99
CA HIS A 574 20.01 -136.82 38.36
C HIS A 574 20.49 -137.96 37.45
N ALA A 575 20.65 -137.70 36.14
CA ALA A 575 21.18 -138.68 35.19
C ALA A 575 22.66 -139.01 35.44
N LEU A 576 23.48 -138.02 35.80
CA LEU A 576 24.92 -138.19 36.05
C LEU A 576 25.20 -139.18 37.21
N ALA A 577 24.37 -139.16 38.26
CA ALA A 577 24.48 -140.08 39.39
C ALA A 577 24.28 -141.55 38.96
N THR A 578 23.28 -141.83 38.11
CA THR A 578 22.96 -143.18 37.65
C THR A 578 24.06 -143.77 36.76
N VAL A 579 24.76 -142.93 35.99
CA VAL A 579 25.89 -143.38 35.16
C VAL A 579 27.09 -143.80 36.01
N GLN A 580 27.43 -143.06 37.08
CA GLN A 580 28.61 -143.33 37.91
C GLN A 580 28.57 -144.65 38.69
N GLU A 581 27.39 -145.21 38.98
CA GLU A 581 27.28 -146.56 39.54
C GLU A 581 27.45 -147.66 38.48
N SER A 582 26.99 -147.42 37.24
CA SER A 582 27.14 -148.38 36.13
C SER A 582 28.60 -148.59 35.71
N GLU A 583 29.41 -147.54 35.73
CA GLU A 583 30.79 -147.56 35.23
C GLU A 583 31.73 -148.40 36.11
N LYS A 584 31.52 -148.38 37.44
CA LYS A 584 32.25 -149.22 38.41
C LYS A 584 31.98 -150.73 38.25
N ALA A 585 30.80 -151.11 37.75
CA ALA A 585 30.50 -152.51 37.44
C ALA A 585 31.19 -152.96 36.13
N GLN A 586 31.28 -152.08 35.13
CA GLN A 586 31.76 -152.44 33.81
C GLN A 586 33.30 -152.61 33.72
N GLN A 587 34.06 -151.93 34.58
CA GLN A 587 35.53 -152.00 34.52
C GLN A 587 36.07 -153.40 34.90
N ARG A 588 35.47 -154.06 35.90
CA ARG A 588 35.84 -155.45 36.31
C ARG A 588 35.57 -156.50 35.23
N ALA A 589 34.76 -156.20 34.22
CA ALA A 589 34.50 -157.09 33.10
C ALA A 589 35.50 -156.93 31.93
N LYS A 590 36.18 -155.79 31.81
CA LYS A 590 37.10 -155.50 30.70
C LYS A 590 38.45 -156.21 30.85
N GLU A 591 38.97 -156.33 32.07
CA GLU A 591 40.26 -156.99 32.34
C GLU A 591 40.21 -158.51 32.02
N LEU A 592 39.09 -159.17 32.28
CA LEU A 592 38.87 -160.58 31.94
C LEU A 592 38.78 -160.85 30.42
N ALA A 593 38.51 -159.81 29.62
CA ALA A 593 38.42 -159.90 28.17
C ALA A 593 39.76 -159.67 27.45
N ALA A 594 40.69 -158.92 28.06
CA ALA A 594 42.03 -158.70 27.52
C ALA A 594 42.81 -160.03 27.40
N ALA A 595 42.79 -160.83 28.47
CA ALA A 595 43.47 -162.13 28.57
C ALA A 595 43.00 -163.21 27.57
N LYS A 596 41.95 -162.95 26.77
CA LYS A 596 41.50 -163.86 25.69
C LYS A 596 41.89 -163.42 24.28
N ARG A 597 42.25 -162.16 24.03
CA ARG A 597 42.60 -161.69 22.66
C ARG A 597 44.06 -161.91 22.28
N GLU A 598 44.99 -161.86 23.25
CA GLU A 598 46.42 -162.12 22.98
C GLU A 598 46.69 -163.58 22.56
N ILE A 599 45.78 -164.51 22.87
CA ILE A 599 45.89 -165.93 22.51
C ILE A 599 45.58 -166.19 21.02
N GLU A 600 44.67 -165.43 20.40
CA GLU A 600 44.34 -165.61 18.97
C GLU A 600 45.37 -164.94 18.03
N ASP A 601 45.88 -163.77 18.40
CA ASP A 601 46.80 -162.99 17.55
C ASP A 601 48.21 -163.60 17.44
N SER A 602 48.56 -164.52 18.34
CA SER A 602 49.71 -165.41 18.22
C SER A 602 49.56 -166.42 17.07
N ASN A 603 48.35 -166.95 16.86
CA ASN A 603 48.13 -168.06 15.93
C ASN A 603 48.00 -167.60 14.46
N LYS A 604 47.48 -166.37 14.22
CA LYS A 604 47.45 -165.76 12.87
C LYS A 604 48.84 -165.47 12.29
N LYS A 605 49.79 -165.04 13.12
CA LYS A 605 51.18 -164.78 12.70
C LYS A 605 51.90 -166.04 12.19
N ARG A 606 51.45 -167.23 12.57
CA ARG A 606 51.99 -168.53 12.13
C ARG A 606 51.49 -168.98 10.74
N LEU A 607 50.48 -168.32 10.17
CA LEU A 607 49.94 -168.66 8.83
C LEU A 607 50.45 -167.71 7.72
N ALA A 608 50.67 -166.42 8.01
CA ALA A 608 51.17 -165.46 7.03
C ALA A 608 52.56 -165.84 6.48
N ALA A 609 53.51 -166.16 7.37
CA ALA A 609 54.89 -166.51 7.00
C ALA A 609 55.03 -167.78 6.12
N LYS A 610 53.97 -168.60 6.00
CA LYS A 610 53.95 -169.80 5.17
C LYS A 610 53.45 -169.55 3.74
N ALA A 611 52.74 -168.45 3.49
CA ALA A 611 52.27 -168.08 2.16
C ALA A 611 53.34 -167.32 1.36
N GLU A 612 54.07 -166.42 2.02
CA GLU A 612 55.10 -165.57 1.40
C GLU A 612 56.32 -166.38 0.92
N THR A 613 56.67 -167.44 1.65
CA THR A 613 57.73 -168.39 1.29
C THR A 613 57.40 -169.29 0.08
N GLN A 614 56.12 -169.51 -0.26
CA GLN A 614 55.76 -170.22 -1.49
C GLN A 614 55.61 -169.27 -2.69
N LYS A 615 55.23 -168.00 -2.48
CA LYS A 615 55.16 -167.01 -3.56
C LYS A 615 56.55 -166.67 -4.12
N LEU A 616 57.52 -166.41 -3.23
CA LEU A 616 58.92 -166.15 -3.62
C LEU A 616 59.56 -167.35 -4.35
N ALA A 617 59.19 -168.58 -4.01
CA ALA A 617 59.67 -169.77 -4.71
C ALA A 617 59.17 -169.84 -6.17
N ALA A 618 57.87 -169.59 -6.40
CA ALA A 618 57.28 -169.60 -7.74
C ALA A 618 57.79 -168.44 -8.61
N GLU A 619 57.99 -167.25 -8.02
CA GLU A 619 58.54 -166.10 -8.74
C GLU A 619 60.04 -166.28 -9.05
N LEU A 620 60.83 -166.94 -8.18
CA LEU A 620 62.21 -167.36 -8.49
C LEU A 620 62.28 -168.46 -9.56
N GLU A 621 61.32 -169.39 -9.63
CA GLU A 621 61.26 -170.40 -10.69
C GLU A 621 60.84 -169.80 -12.04
N SER A 622 59.93 -168.82 -12.03
CA SER A 622 59.56 -168.02 -13.20
C SER A 622 60.72 -167.15 -13.70
N VAL A 623 61.47 -166.53 -12.79
CA VAL A 623 62.72 -165.82 -13.12
C VAL A 623 63.79 -166.79 -13.62
N HIS A 624 63.94 -168.00 -13.06
CA HIS A 624 64.84 -169.02 -13.61
C HIS A 624 64.47 -169.39 -15.05
N LYS A 625 63.19 -169.68 -15.34
CA LYS A 625 62.74 -170.00 -16.71
C LYS A 625 62.89 -168.81 -17.66
N SER A 626 62.70 -167.58 -17.19
CA SER A 626 62.95 -166.36 -17.97
C SER A 626 64.45 -166.14 -18.21
N LEU A 627 65.30 -166.44 -17.21
CA LEU A 627 66.75 -166.35 -17.29
C LEU A 627 67.35 -167.47 -18.16
N ASP A 628 66.77 -168.67 -18.16
CA ASP A 628 67.09 -169.76 -19.10
C ASP A 628 66.65 -169.40 -20.51
N HIS A 629 65.48 -168.77 -20.69
CA HIS A 629 65.04 -168.32 -22.01
C HIS A 629 65.93 -167.17 -22.52
N ILE A 630 66.32 -166.23 -21.67
CA ILE A 630 67.30 -165.18 -21.99
C ILE A 630 68.70 -165.77 -22.20
N THR A 631 69.13 -166.78 -21.44
CA THR A 631 70.43 -167.45 -21.63
C THR A 631 70.43 -168.27 -22.93
N THR A 632 69.30 -168.86 -23.30
CA THR A 632 69.11 -169.55 -24.59
C THR A 632 69.04 -168.55 -25.75
N HIS A 633 68.41 -167.39 -25.57
CA HIS A 633 68.36 -166.31 -26.56
C HIS A 633 69.70 -165.57 -26.68
N VAL A 634 70.48 -165.43 -25.60
CA VAL A 634 71.85 -164.91 -25.61
C VAL A 634 72.80 -165.94 -26.20
N ASN A 635 72.64 -167.23 -25.94
CA ASN A 635 73.38 -168.27 -26.66
C ASN A 635 72.98 -168.36 -28.14
N ALA A 636 71.72 -168.12 -28.50
CA ALA A 636 71.27 -168.01 -29.89
C ALA A 636 71.89 -166.78 -30.57
N ASN A 637 71.75 -165.58 -29.98
CA ASN A 637 72.36 -164.35 -30.51
C ASN A 637 73.89 -164.41 -30.48
N CYS A 638 74.52 -165.15 -29.56
CA CYS A 638 75.96 -165.39 -29.55
C CYS A 638 76.36 -166.41 -30.62
N THR A 639 75.52 -167.41 -30.92
CA THR A 639 75.73 -168.33 -32.06
C THR A 639 75.54 -167.61 -33.40
N GLU A 640 74.56 -166.72 -33.50
CA GLU A 640 74.31 -165.86 -34.66
C GLU A 640 75.40 -164.79 -34.80
N SER A 641 75.89 -164.23 -33.69
CA SER A 641 77.09 -163.38 -33.66
C SER A 641 78.34 -164.19 -34.00
N ILE A 642 78.45 -165.47 -33.65
CA ILE A 642 79.52 -166.38 -34.08
C ILE A 642 79.40 -166.69 -35.58
N GLN A 643 78.20 -166.70 -36.16
CA GLN A 643 78.00 -166.80 -37.61
C GLN A 643 78.30 -165.49 -38.35
N GLN A 644 77.96 -164.32 -37.79
CA GLN A 644 78.41 -163.03 -38.31
C GLN A 644 79.94 -162.85 -38.13
N ILE A 645 80.51 -163.34 -37.03
CA ILE A 645 81.96 -163.38 -36.80
C ILE A 645 82.61 -164.45 -37.70
N ALA A 646 81.92 -165.52 -38.11
CA ALA A 646 82.43 -166.45 -39.13
C ALA A 646 82.44 -165.80 -40.53
N LEU A 647 81.44 -164.98 -40.86
CA LEU A 647 81.43 -164.12 -42.06
C LEU A 647 82.54 -163.07 -42.01
N VAL A 648 82.74 -162.41 -40.87
CA VAL A 648 83.85 -161.47 -40.67
C VAL A 648 85.20 -162.20 -40.62
N GLN A 649 85.29 -163.44 -40.14
CA GLN A 649 86.50 -164.29 -40.26
C GLN A 649 86.73 -164.78 -41.69
N GLY A 650 85.73 -164.71 -42.57
CA GLY A 650 85.92 -164.74 -44.03
C GLY A 650 86.70 -163.50 -44.48
N HIS A 651 86.09 -162.32 -44.34
CA HIS A 651 86.68 -161.04 -44.78
C HIS A 651 87.94 -160.61 -44.00
N VAL A 652 88.21 -161.20 -42.83
CA VAL A 652 89.42 -160.94 -42.01
C VAL A 652 90.44 -162.06 -42.13
N LYS A 653 90.12 -163.23 -42.70
CA LYS A 653 91.17 -164.08 -43.32
C LYS A 653 91.79 -163.37 -44.52
N GLU A 654 91.02 -162.60 -45.29
CA GLU A 654 91.56 -161.69 -46.31
C GLU A 654 92.44 -160.58 -45.68
N ALA A 655 92.03 -159.98 -44.55
CA ALA A 655 92.83 -158.93 -43.90
C ALA A 655 94.06 -159.44 -43.11
N LEU A 656 94.08 -160.71 -42.69
CA LEU A 656 95.21 -161.34 -41.98
C LEU A 656 96.10 -162.22 -42.89
N GLU A 657 95.95 -162.09 -44.20
CA GLU A 657 97.07 -162.22 -45.13
C GLU A 657 97.81 -160.87 -45.34
N ILE A 658 97.40 -159.79 -44.63
CA ILE A 658 98.00 -158.45 -44.73
C ILE A 658 98.63 -157.93 -43.42
N LEU A 659 98.10 -158.19 -42.20
CA LEU A 659 98.71 -157.69 -40.94
C LEU A 659 98.84 -158.69 -39.79
N GLU A 660 100.10 -159.02 -39.47
CA GLU A 660 100.55 -159.99 -38.47
C GLU A 660 100.61 -159.47 -37.00
N LYS A 661 100.86 -160.41 -36.04
CA LYS A 661 101.62 -160.28 -34.75
C LYS A 661 100.96 -159.77 -33.43
N ARG A 662 100.76 -160.72 -32.47
CA ARG A 662 100.99 -160.73 -30.98
C ARG A 662 99.80 -161.07 -30.01
N ALA A 663 100.13 -161.65 -28.83
CA ALA A 663 99.29 -162.39 -27.83
C ALA A 663 99.07 -161.62 -26.48
N GLY A 664 98.44 -162.08 -25.37
CA GLY A 664 97.66 -163.30 -24.96
C GLY A 664 97.60 -163.59 -23.41
N LEU A 665 96.74 -164.53 -22.94
CA LEU A 665 96.69 -165.29 -21.62
C LEU A 665 96.11 -164.67 -20.29
N GLY A 666 95.49 -165.51 -19.40
CA GLY A 666 94.99 -165.16 -18.02
C GLY A 666 94.27 -166.28 -17.21
N ALA A 667 94.07 -166.15 -15.86
CA ALA A 667 93.48 -167.15 -14.89
C ALA A 667 93.23 -166.56 -13.44
N ALA A 668 92.67 -167.22 -12.38
CA ALA A 668 91.48 -168.11 -12.15
C ALA A 668 91.28 -168.55 -10.63
N LYS A 669 90.04 -168.94 -10.19
CA LYS A 669 89.66 -169.81 -9.00
C LYS A 669 89.78 -169.23 -7.53
N GLN A 670 89.28 -169.76 -6.37
CA GLN A 670 88.53 -170.98 -5.90
C GLN A 670 87.83 -170.82 -4.46
N ARG A 671 86.94 -171.77 -4.06
CA ARG A 671 86.29 -172.25 -2.75
C ARG A 671 86.71 -171.78 -1.30
N ALA A 672 86.01 -172.06 -0.16
CA ALA A 672 84.61 -172.45 0.26
C ALA A 672 84.44 -172.72 1.82
N GLU A 673 83.25 -173.21 2.30
CA GLU A 673 82.90 -173.93 3.59
C GLU A 673 82.99 -173.18 4.99
N ASP A 674 82.30 -173.50 6.15
CA ASP A 674 80.92 -173.96 6.54
C ASP A 674 80.62 -173.90 8.12
N ASP A 675 79.46 -174.44 8.65
CA ASP A 675 79.14 -175.02 10.03
C ASP A 675 78.26 -174.35 11.19
N THR A 676 77.42 -175.21 11.87
CA THR A 676 76.63 -175.33 13.18
C THR A 676 75.97 -174.21 14.06
N ALA A 677 75.24 -174.62 15.15
CA ALA A 677 74.25 -173.83 15.95
C ALA A 677 74.07 -174.27 17.45
N GLU A 678 73.50 -173.41 18.34
CA GLU A 678 72.95 -173.79 19.68
C GLU A 678 71.91 -172.80 20.31
N THR A 679 71.53 -172.98 21.59
CA THR A 679 70.20 -172.66 22.19
C THR A 679 69.97 -171.35 22.99
N VAL A 680 68.68 -170.95 23.07
CA VAL A 680 67.95 -170.13 24.10
C VAL A 680 68.57 -168.80 24.55
N ARG A 681 67.87 -167.67 24.32
CA ARG A 681 68.24 -166.34 24.87
C ARG A 681 67.15 -165.58 25.60
N LYS A 682 67.57 -164.97 26.71
CA LYS A 682 66.93 -163.81 27.37
C LYS A 682 67.24 -162.51 26.61
N ALA A 683 66.30 -161.56 26.70
CA ALA A 683 66.49 -160.13 27.00
C ALA A 683 67.44 -159.23 26.16
N GLU A 684 67.33 -157.92 26.48
CA GLU A 684 68.22 -156.80 26.15
C GLU A 684 68.29 -156.33 24.67
N ALA A 685 68.57 -155.05 24.36
CA ALA A 685 68.37 -153.76 25.06
C ALA A 685 68.73 -152.57 24.13
N LEU A 686 68.31 -151.33 24.49
CA LEU A 686 68.87 -150.03 24.02
C LEU A 686 68.70 -149.73 22.50
N ARG A 687 68.87 -148.51 21.92
CA ARG A 687 69.31 -147.13 22.31
C ARG A 687 68.71 -146.16 21.24
N THR A 688 68.46 -144.85 21.41
CA THR A 688 68.57 -143.90 22.54
C THR A 688 67.21 -143.17 22.70
N GLY A 689 66.93 -141.84 22.72
CA GLY A 689 67.65 -140.54 22.80
C GLY A 689 67.22 -139.55 21.69
N ASN A 690 66.72 -138.33 21.93
CA ASN A 690 66.45 -137.56 23.18
C ASN A 690 65.11 -136.78 23.09
N GLY A 691 64.53 -136.39 24.23
CA GLY A 691 63.36 -135.51 24.36
C GLY A 691 63.75 -134.03 24.59
N PRO A 692 62.96 -133.18 25.32
CA PRO A 692 61.69 -133.39 26.04
C PRO A 692 60.44 -132.90 25.24
N GLN A 693 59.20 -133.35 25.45
CA GLN A 693 58.26 -133.16 26.59
C GLN A 693 57.90 -131.67 26.88
N SER A 694 56.65 -131.29 27.19
CA SER A 694 55.45 -132.07 27.56
C SER A 694 54.14 -131.50 26.92
N PRO A 695 53.14 -132.33 26.56
CA PRO A 695 51.85 -131.92 25.96
C PRO A 695 50.81 -131.55 27.06
N GLY A 696 49.54 -131.18 26.78
CA GLY A 696 48.71 -131.08 25.57
C GLY A 696 47.30 -130.58 26.00
N ALA A 697 46.25 -130.50 25.18
CA ALA A 697 46.02 -130.83 23.76
C ALA A 697 45.06 -129.73 23.19
N LYS A 698 45.09 -129.31 21.91
CA LYS A 698 44.56 -129.98 20.70
C LYS A 698 43.19 -130.65 20.94
N ARG A 699 42.13 -130.44 20.16
CA ARG A 699 41.78 -129.63 18.95
C ARG A 699 40.22 -129.53 18.95
N LEU A 700 39.46 -128.91 18.05
CA LEU A 700 39.58 -128.43 16.65
C LEU A 700 38.98 -126.98 16.61
N GLU A 701 39.45 -126.04 15.77
CA GLU A 701 39.18 -125.89 14.31
C GLU A 701 37.67 -125.65 14.04
N GLU A 702 37.21 -124.63 13.29
CA GLU A 702 37.95 -123.70 12.41
C GLU A 702 37.26 -122.34 12.12
N ASN A 703 38.09 -121.31 11.82
CA ASN A 703 38.08 -120.34 10.69
C ASN A 703 36.72 -119.94 10.02
N VAL A 704 36.44 -118.69 9.60
CA VAL A 704 37.31 -117.67 8.98
C VAL A 704 36.56 -116.32 8.78
N SER A 705 37.30 -115.19 8.68
CA SER A 705 36.87 -113.85 8.15
C SER A 705 35.74 -113.08 8.87
N ARG A 706 35.62 -111.75 8.76
CA ARG A 706 36.55 -110.59 8.64
C ARG A 706 35.67 -109.31 8.51
N VAL A 707 36.20 -108.14 8.88
CA VAL A 707 35.75 -106.78 8.42
C VAL A 707 34.39 -106.29 8.97
N THR A 708 34.16 -105.03 9.38
CA THR A 708 35.01 -103.87 9.74
C THR A 708 34.16 -102.76 10.43
N ASP A 709 34.78 -101.97 11.30
CA ASP A 709 34.43 -100.62 11.86
C ASP A 709 32.99 -100.19 12.24
N GLN A 710 32.86 -99.78 13.51
CA GLN A 710 32.30 -98.48 13.92
C GLN A 710 33.08 -98.06 15.17
N VAL A 711 33.83 -96.95 15.24
CA VAL A 711 33.51 -95.53 15.01
C VAL A 711 32.48 -95.01 16.02
N CYS A 712 33.00 -94.41 17.10
CA CYS A 712 32.26 -93.54 18.00
C CYS A 712 32.93 -92.16 18.04
N ARG A 713 32.13 -91.09 17.87
CA ARG A 713 32.30 -89.78 18.52
C ARG A 713 30.95 -89.06 18.52
#